data_AF-A0AAU3D6U0-F1
#
_entry.id   AF-A0AAU3D6U0-F1
#
_cell.length_a   1.000
_cell.length_b   1.000
_cell.length_c   1.000
_cell.angle_alpha   90.00
_cell.angle_beta   90.00
_cell.angle_gamma   90.00
#
_symmetry.space_group_name_H-M   'P 1'
#
loop_
_entity.id
_entity.type
_entity.pdbx_description
1 polymer ?
#
loop_
_entity_poly.entity_id
_entity_poly.type
_entity_poly.pdbx_seq_one_letter_code
_entity_poly.pdbx_strand_id
1 'polypeptide(L)'
;MPDEAQPVAAPQPDKPEAAPVTPAKQQPAEKPKPPAPQPGTGAASAEAGGPVPASPAQPAEPAPTAPKPPAKPAAGSPAPTGPASRSGGSSNRVRARLARLGVQRSSPYNPVLEPLLRIVRGNDAKTETSTLRQIERAYQVAERWHRGQKRKSGDPYITHPLAVTTILAELGMDPATLMAGLLHDTVEDTEYGLDTLRRDFGDQVALLVDGVTKLDKVKFGEAAQAETVRKMVVAMAKDPRVLVIKLADRLHNMRTMRYLKREKQEKKARETLEIYAPLAHRLGMNTIKWELEDLAFAILYPKMYDEIVRLVAERAPKRDEYLAIVTDEVQADLRAARIKATVTGRPKHYYSVYQKMIVRGRDFAEIYDLVGIRVLVDTVRDCYAALGTVHARWNPVPGRFKDYIAMPKFNMYQSLHTTVIGPSGKPVELQIRTFDMHRRAEYGIAAHWKYKQEAVAGASKVRTDVPKNTGRGQDTVNDMAWLRQLLDWQKETEDPSEFLESLRFDLSRNEVFVFTPKGDVIALPAGATPVDFAYAVHTEVGHRTIGARVNGRLVPLESTLDNGDLVEVFTSKAAGAGPSRDWLGFVKSPRARNKIRAWFSKERRDEAIEQGKDAIARAMRKQNLPIQRILTGDSLVTLAHEMRYPDISSLYAAIGEGHVAAAGVVQKLVQALGGEDAANEDLEESTPPSRSRNKRRSNADPGVVVKGVDDVWVKLARCCTPVPGDPIIGFVTRGSGVSVHRADCVNVDSLSQQPERILEVEWAPTQSSVFLVAIQVEALDRSRLLSDVTRVLSDQHVNILSAAVQTSRDRVATSRFTFEMGDPKHLGHVLKAVRGVEGVYDVYRVTSARRP
;
A
#
# COMPACT_ATOMS: atom_id res chain seq x y z
N MET A 1 65.58 -15.80 44.14
CA MET A 1 65.72 -17.17 44.69
C MET A 1 64.92 -17.24 45.98
N PRO A 2 63.89 -18.08 46.09
CA PRO A 2 62.91 -18.52 45.07
C PRO A 2 61.47 -18.22 45.58
N ASP A 3 60.32 -18.44 44.92
CA ASP A 3 59.89 -19.15 43.70
C ASP A 3 58.52 -18.54 43.28
N GLU A 4 58.31 -18.17 42.00
CA GLU A 4 57.49 -18.88 40.97
C GLU A 4 55.98 -19.00 41.31
N ALA A 5 54.99 -18.70 40.45
CA ALA A 5 54.90 -18.83 39.01
C ALA A 5 53.80 -17.93 38.37
N GLN A 6 53.86 -17.87 37.04
CA GLN A 6 53.19 -17.02 36.04
C GLN A 6 51.81 -17.55 35.52
N PRO A 7 51.12 -16.85 34.57
CA PRO A 7 49.67 -16.86 34.41
C PRO A 7 49.11 -17.81 33.32
N VAL A 8 47.77 -17.96 33.32
CA VAL A 8 47.01 -18.86 32.45
C VAL A 8 46.61 -18.21 31.13
N ALA A 9 46.96 -18.86 30.02
CA ALA A 9 46.43 -18.67 28.67
C ALA A 9 45.85 -20.00 28.15
N ALA A 10 44.74 -19.91 27.39
CA ALA A 10 44.04 -20.84 26.47
C ALA A 10 44.20 -22.38 26.62
N PRO A 11 43.13 -23.14 26.29
CA PRO A 11 43.31 -24.10 25.20
C PRO A 11 42.14 -24.24 24.21
N GLN A 12 42.53 -24.74 23.03
CA GLN A 12 41.75 -25.24 21.90
C GLN A 12 40.94 -26.52 22.21
N PRO A 13 40.03 -26.96 21.30
CA PRO A 13 39.08 -28.04 21.55
C PRO A 13 39.56 -29.40 21.03
N ASP A 14 39.14 -30.47 21.71
CA ASP A 14 39.27 -31.87 21.24
C ASP A 14 37.94 -32.64 21.34
N LYS A 15 37.82 -33.64 20.46
CA LYS A 15 36.68 -34.50 20.02
C LYS A 15 35.97 -35.32 21.14
N PRO A 16 34.83 -36.02 20.86
CA PRO A 16 34.77 -37.37 20.20
C PRO A 16 33.66 -37.48 19.10
N GLU A 17 33.80 -38.24 17.99
CA GLU A 17 33.68 -39.72 17.81
C GLU A 17 32.33 -40.32 18.26
N ALA A 18 31.63 -41.24 17.58
CA ALA A 18 31.82 -42.04 16.37
C ALA A 18 30.44 -42.61 15.90
N ALA A 19 30.40 -43.17 14.69
CA ALA A 19 29.26 -43.59 13.85
C ALA A 19 28.77 -45.05 14.14
N PRO A 20 28.24 -45.88 13.19
CA PRO A 20 27.40 -45.71 11.98
C PRO A 20 26.24 -46.77 11.92
N VAL A 21 25.47 -46.88 10.81
CA VAL A 21 25.23 -48.12 10.01
C VAL A 21 24.23 -47.84 8.85
N THR A 22 24.52 -48.50 7.73
CA THR A 22 24.19 -48.29 6.31
C THR A 22 22.96 -49.13 5.80
N PRO A 23 22.59 -49.11 4.48
CA PRO A 23 21.22 -49.27 3.95
C PRO A 23 20.94 -50.57 3.14
N ALA A 24 19.66 -50.81 2.78
CA ALA A 24 19.20 -51.69 1.68
C ALA A 24 17.75 -51.32 1.28
N LYS A 25 17.39 -50.92 0.04
CA LYS A 25 17.20 -51.59 -1.28
C LYS A 25 15.80 -52.22 -1.55
N GLN A 26 15.17 -51.72 -2.64
CA GLN A 26 14.26 -52.38 -3.63
C GLN A 26 12.71 -52.41 -3.48
N GLN A 27 12.05 -51.60 -4.35
CA GLN A 27 10.82 -51.68 -5.19
C GLN A 27 9.97 -52.99 -5.29
N PRO A 28 8.76 -53.04 -5.99
CA PRO A 28 8.09 -52.06 -6.89
C PRO A 28 6.52 -51.89 -6.82
N ALA A 29 6.06 -50.81 -7.49
CA ALA A 29 4.88 -50.61 -8.38
C ALA A 29 3.40 -50.93 -7.99
N GLU A 30 2.51 -49.94 -8.17
CA GLU A 30 1.37 -50.00 -9.12
C GLU A 30 0.73 -48.61 -9.40
N LYS A 31 0.24 -48.40 -10.64
CA LYS A 31 -0.39 -47.18 -11.20
C LYS A 31 -1.93 -47.27 -11.14
N PRO A 32 -2.65 -46.16 -11.40
CA PRO A 32 -3.46 -46.17 -12.62
C PRO A 32 -3.41 -44.88 -13.47
N LYS A 33 -3.84 -45.07 -14.71
CA LYS A 33 -3.69 -44.25 -15.94
C LYS A 33 -4.99 -43.48 -16.26
N PRO A 34 -4.95 -42.36 -17.03
CA PRO A 34 -6.12 -41.56 -17.39
C PRO A 34 -6.76 -42.02 -18.72
N PRO A 35 -7.93 -41.46 -19.11
CA PRO A 35 -8.27 -41.41 -20.53
C PRO A 35 -8.78 -40.04 -21.04
N ALA A 36 -8.40 -39.76 -22.28
CA ALA A 36 -9.02 -38.90 -23.29
C ALA A 36 -8.86 -39.66 -24.64
N PRO A 37 -9.35 -39.23 -25.82
CA PRO A 37 -10.51 -38.39 -26.20
C PRO A 37 -11.38 -38.97 -27.39
N GLN A 38 -12.61 -38.46 -27.57
CA GLN A 38 -13.41 -38.24 -28.83
C GLN A 38 -13.57 -39.41 -29.87
N PRO A 39 -14.35 -39.35 -30.99
CA PRO A 39 -15.06 -38.23 -31.64
C PRO A 39 -16.48 -38.50 -32.23
N GLY A 40 -17.21 -37.41 -32.53
CA GLY A 40 -17.77 -37.14 -33.87
C GLY A 40 -19.11 -37.74 -34.32
N THR A 41 -19.75 -37.00 -35.23
CA THR A 41 -20.95 -37.28 -36.07
C THR A 41 -22.30 -37.05 -35.38
N GLY A 42 -23.31 -36.37 -35.93
CA GLY A 42 -23.58 -35.69 -37.20
C GLY A 42 -25.01 -35.11 -37.04
N ALA A 43 -25.24 -33.83 -37.35
CA ALA A 43 -25.90 -33.36 -38.57
C ALA A 43 -27.44 -33.22 -38.49
N ALA A 44 -27.89 -31.97 -38.74
CA ALA A 44 -29.14 -31.55 -39.40
C ALA A 44 -30.48 -31.81 -38.65
N SER A 45 -31.57 -31.04 -38.73
CA SER A 45 -32.01 -29.85 -39.48
C SER A 45 -33.30 -29.37 -38.76
N ALA A 46 -33.51 -28.08 -38.55
CA ALA A 46 -34.45 -27.22 -39.28
C ALA A 46 -35.97 -27.50 -39.10
N GLU A 47 -36.68 -26.40 -38.89
CA GLU A 47 -38.08 -26.09 -39.26
C GLU A 47 -39.10 -25.71 -38.17
N ALA A 48 -39.73 -24.57 -38.49
CA ALA A 48 -40.78 -23.81 -37.87
C ALA A 48 -42.14 -24.53 -37.83
N GLY A 49 -43.05 -24.01 -36.99
CA GLY A 49 -44.50 -24.18 -37.15
C GLY A 49 -45.27 -24.24 -35.82
N GLY A 50 -45.99 -23.16 -35.46
CA GLY A 50 -47.10 -23.25 -34.50
C GLY A 50 -48.37 -23.81 -35.17
N PRO A 51 -49.59 -23.58 -34.66
CA PRO A 51 -50.11 -23.57 -33.28
C PRO A 51 -51.34 -24.55 -33.12
N VAL A 52 -52.09 -24.45 -31.99
CA VAL A 52 -53.52 -24.92 -31.75
C VAL A 52 -53.68 -26.37 -31.19
N PRO A 53 -54.77 -26.84 -30.49
CA PRO A 53 -55.99 -26.27 -29.83
C PRO A 53 -56.15 -26.62 -28.30
N ALA A 54 -56.90 -25.89 -27.44
CA ALA A 54 -58.35 -25.91 -27.11
C ALA A 54 -58.96 -27.27 -26.64
N SER A 55 -59.15 -27.49 -25.32
CA SER A 55 -60.42 -27.46 -24.51
C SER A 55 -61.22 -28.79 -24.43
N PRO A 56 -61.97 -29.13 -23.35
CA PRO A 56 -63.07 -28.30 -22.81
C PRO A 56 -63.25 -28.19 -21.27
N ALA A 57 -63.99 -27.12 -20.93
CA ALA A 57 -64.76 -26.72 -19.72
C ALA A 57 -65.68 -27.82 -19.12
N GLN A 58 -66.27 -27.82 -17.91
CA GLN A 58 -66.57 -26.90 -16.77
C GLN A 58 -67.27 -27.80 -15.66
N PRO A 59 -67.84 -27.34 -14.50
CA PRO A 59 -68.03 -25.99 -13.94
C PRO A 59 -67.57 -25.79 -12.46
N ALA A 60 -67.68 -24.55 -11.99
CA ALA A 60 -67.23 -24.00 -10.71
C ALA A 60 -68.37 -23.78 -9.70
N GLU A 61 -68.04 -23.75 -8.39
CA GLU A 61 -68.66 -22.92 -7.34
C GLU A 61 -67.71 -22.74 -6.12
N PRO A 62 -67.88 -21.70 -5.25
CA PRO A 62 -66.77 -20.94 -4.64
C PRO A 62 -66.50 -21.18 -3.14
N ALA A 63 -65.29 -20.78 -2.70
CA ALA A 63 -64.78 -20.86 -1.33
C ALA A 63 -64.95 -19.53 -0.52
N PRO A 64 -64.93 -19.57 0.83
CA PRO A 64 -65.47 -18.51 1.70
C PRO A 64 -64.47 -17.43 2.13
N THR A 65 -65.01 -16.23 2.40
CA THR A 65 -64.31 -15.00 2.82
C THR A 65 -64.38 -14.75 4.34
N ALA A 66 -63.28 -14.26 4.93
CA ALA A 66 -63.14 -13.83 6.32
C ALA A 66 -63.56 -12.35 6.56
N PRO A 67 -64.00 -11.95 7.78
CA PRO A 67 -64.63 -10.64 8.02
C PRO A 67 -63.68 -9.53 8.52
N LYS A 68 -64.03 -8.29 8.14
CA LYS A 68 -63.46 -6.99 8.58
C LYS A 68 -64.20 -6.42 9.82
N PRO A 69 -63.58 -5.49 10.59
CA PRO A 69 -64.19 -4.86 11.77
C PRO A 69 -65.03 -3.61 11.42
N PRO A 70 -66.04 -3.24 12.23
CA PRO A 70 -66.86 -2.05 11.98
C PRO A 70 -66.38 -0.77 12.69
N ALA A 71 -66.73 0.36 12.09
CA ALA A 71 -66.47 1.73 12.54
C ALA A 71 -67.70 2.37 13.24
N LYS A 72 -67.41 3.49 13.94
CA LYS A 72 -68.27 4.38 14.76
C LYS A 72 -69.58 4.88 14.12
N PRO A 73 -70.49 5.44 14.94
CA PRO A 73 -71.26 6.64 14.57
C PRO A 73 -71.14 7.80 15.59
N ALA A 74 -71.58 9.00 15.20
CA ALA A 74 -71.51 10.25 15.96
C ALA A 74 -72.85 11.01 16.04
N ALA A 75 -73.02 11.73 17.17
CA ALA A 75 -73.75 12.99 17.45
C ALA A 75 -75.27 13.05 17.74
N GLY A 76 -75.62 13.70 18.87
CA GLY A 76 -76.93 14.31 19.22
C GLY A 76 -77.11 14.64 20.72
N SER A 77 -77.23 15.93 21.09
CA SER A 77 -77.54 16.51 22.44
C SER A 77 -79.06 16.85 22.57
N PRO A 78 -79.69 17.33 23.69
CA PRO A 78 -79.20 17.97 24.94
C PRO A 78 -79.90 17.55 26.30
N ALA A 79 -79.62 18.31 27.38
CA ALA A 79 -79.79 18.11 28.85
C ALA A 79 -81.22 18.33 29.46
N PRO A 80 -81.45 18.59 30.79
CA PRO A 80 -80.97 18.04 32.10
C PRO A 80 -82.10 17.79 33.16
N THR A 81 -81.87 17.01 34.25
CA THR A 81 -82.50 17.19 35.60
C THR A 81 -81.81 16.33 36.69
N GLY A 82 -81.46 16.92 37.86
CA GLY A 82 -80.83 16.23 39.03
C GLY A 82 -81.85 15.57 40.00
N PRO A 83 -81.58 15.35 41.32
CA PRO A 83 -80.34 15.51 42.10
C PRO A 83 -79.98 14.38 43.13
N ALA A 84 -78.71 14.41 43.56
CA ALA A 84 -78.13 14.21 44.91
C ALA A 84 -78.43 13.00 45.84
N SER A 85 -77.36 12.33 46.29
CA SER A 85 -77.05 12.14 47.73
C SER A 85 -75.53 12.05 47.98
N ARG A 86 -75.06 12.75 49.02
CA ARG A 86 -73.66 13.05 49.36
C ARG A 86 -73.10 12.14 50.48
N SER A 87 -71.80 11.84 50.41
CA SER A 87 -70.81 11.89 51.51
C SER A 87 -69.42 11.72 50.86
N GLY A 88 -68.30 12.35 51.22
CA GLY A 88 -67.86 13.37 52.17
C GLY A 88 -66.33 13.45 51.99
N GLY A 89 -65.70 14.63 52.12
CA GLY A 89 -64.23 14.75 52.18
C GLY A 89 -63.60 15.80 51.25
N SER A 90 -63.26 16.94 51.85
CA SER A 90 -62.78 18.17 51.24
C SER A 90 -61.24 18.24 51.20
N SER A 91 -60.65 18.41 50.01
CA SER A 91 -59.35 19.09 49.81
C SER A 91 -58.99 19.45 48.34
N ASN A 92 -59.72 18.95 47.33
CA ASN A 92 -59.31 19.11 45.92
C ASN A 92 -59.94 20.29 45.13
N ARG A 93 -60.73 21.18 45.76
CA ARG A 93 -61.49 22.20 45.00
C ARG A 93 -60.75 23.51 44.66
N VAL A 94 -59.57 23.77 45.22
CA VAL A 94 -58.76 24.95 44.83
C VAL A 94 -57.83 24.63 43.65
N ARG A 95 -57.38 23.37 43.49
CA ARG A 95 -56.56 22.95 42.32
C ARG A 95 -57.35 22.85 41.02
N ALA A 96 -58.65 22.55 41.08
CA ALA A 96 -59.48 22.38 39.88
C ALA A 96 -59.85 23.69 39.16
N ARG A 97 -59.75 24.86 39.83
CA ARG A 97 -59.99 26.17 39.19
C ARG A 97 -58.71 26.81 38.61
N LEU A 98 -57.51 26.40 39.06
CA LEU A 98 -56.25 26.77 38.42
C LEU A 98 -55.91 25.90 37.19
N ALA A 99 -56.49 24.70 37.08
CA ALA A 99 -56.29 23.81 35.94
C ALA A 99 -57.06 24.20 34.66
N ARG A 100 -57.94 25.20 34.69
CA ARG A 100 -58.68 25.71 33.51
C ARG A 100 -58.19 27.06 32.98
N LEU A 101 -57.16 27.64 33.60
CA LEU A 101 -56.39 28.77 33.07
C LEU A 101 -55.00 28.36 32.57
N GLY A 102 -54.67 27.07 32.67
CA GLY A 102 -53.51 26.48 32.01
C GLY A 102 -53.79 26.39 30.53
N VAL A 103 -53.49 27.47 29.80
CA VAL A 103 -53.16 27.44 28.37
C VAL A 103 -52.48 26.10 28.08
N GLN A 104 -53.12 25.23 27.29
CA GLN A 104 -52.40 24.17 26.63
C GLN A 104 -51.25 24.88 25.92
N ARG A 105 -50.04 24.78 26.47
CA ARG A 105 -48.83 25.23 25.80
C ARG A 105 -48.75 24.38 24.54
N SER A 106 -49.38 24.84 23.46
CA SER A 106 -49.06 24.38 22.12
C SER A 106 -47.55 24.45 22.04
N SER A 107 -46.90 23.30 21.86
CA SER A 107 -45.47 23.29 21.56
C SER A 107 -45.27 24.27 20.41
N PRO A 108 -44.39 25.29 20.52
CA PRO A 108 -44.23 26.29 19.46
C PRO A 108 -43.49 25.73 18.23
N TYR A 109 -43.31 24.41 18.16
CA TYR A 109 -42.50 23.68 17.19
C TYR A 109 -43.37 22.72 16.38
N ASN A 110 -42.99 22.46 15.12
CA ASN A 110 -43.67 21.47 14.27
C ASN A 110 -43.76 20.09 14.98
N PRO A 111 -44.94 19.44 15.06
CA PRO A 111 -45.13 18.17 15.77
C PRO A 111 -44.23 17.04 15.25
N VAL A 112 -43.81 17.08 13.99
CA VAL A 112 -42.90 16.09 13.38
C VAL A 112 -41.49 16.17 13.99
N LEU A 113 -41.08 17.35 14.47
CA LEU A 113 -39.77 17.58 15.09
C LEU A 113 -39.76 17.29 16.60
N GLU A 114 -40.92 17.15 17.23
CA GLU A 114 -40.99 17.00 18.68
C GLU A 114 -40.18 15.81 19.24
N PRO A 115 -40.18 14.61 18.61
CA PRO A 115 -39.34 13.49 19.05
C PRO A 115 -37.84 13.82 18.97
N LEU A 116 -37.41 14.46 17.88
CA LEU A 116 -36.02 14.87 17.68
C LEU A 116 -35.59 15.90 18.73
N LEU A 117 -36.40 16.95 18.92
CA LEU A 117 -36.12 18.00 19.89
C LEU A 117 -36.10 17.48 21.33
N ARG A 118 -36.89 16.44 21.64
CA ARG A 118 -36.87 15.75 22.93
C ARG A 118 -35.54 15.03 23.18
N ILE A 119 -35.00 14.34 22.16
CA ILE A 119 -33.70 13.67 22.23
C ILE A 119 -32.59 14.71 22.44
N VAL A 120 -32.60 15.80 21.66
CA VAL A 120 -31.62 16.88 21.78
C VAL A 120 -31.62 17.49 23.18
N ARG A 121 -32.81 17.80 23.75
CA ARG A 121 -32.94 18.31 25.12
C ARG A 121 -32.51 17.29 26.18
N GLY A 122 -32.74 16.00 25.94
CA GLY A 122 -32.30 14.92 26.82
C GLY A 122 -30.78 14.77 26.85
N ASN A 123 -30.12 15.08 25.74
CA ASN A 123 -28.67 15.03 25.64
C ASN A 123 -27.98 16.24 26.25
N ASP A 124 -28.53 17.44 26.05
CA ASP A 124 -28.00 18.70 26.56
C ASP A 124 -29.12 19.52 27.23
N ALA A 125 -29.22 19.43 28.56
CA ALA A 125 -30.23 20.15 29.34
C ALA A 125 -30.08 21.69 29.29
N LYS A 126 -28.92 22.19 28.82
CA LYS A 126 -28.59 23.62 28.67
C LYS A 126 -28.71 24.14 27.24
N THR A 127 -29.20 23.36 26.28
CA THR A 127 -29.35 23.85 24.89
C THR A 127 -30.22 25.10 24.87
N GLU A 128 -29.66 26.20 24.37
CA GLU A 128 -30.40 27.45 24.25
C GLU A 128 -31.61 27.31 23.33
N THR A 129 -32.67 28.03 23.63
CA THR A 129 -33.89 28.06 22.79
C THR A 129 -33.60 28.60 21.39
N SER A 130 -32.57 29.45 21.25
CA SER A 130 -32.01 29.96 19.99
C SER A 130 -31.54 28.83 19.08
N THR A 131 -30.77 27.88 19.61
CA THR A 131 -30.24 26.71 18.89
C THR A 131 -31.35 25.78 18.41
N LEU A 132 -32.36 25.52 19.25
CA LEU A 132 -33.51 24.70 18.85
C LEU A 132 -34.30 25.36 17.70
N ARG A 133 -34.42 26.69 17.68
CA ARG A 133 -35.02 27.43 16.56
C ARG A 133 -34.18 27.36 15.29
N GLN A 134 -32.85 27.32 15.38
CA GLN A 134 -31.99 27.15 14.20
C GLN A 134 -32.16 25.76 13.57
N ILE A 135 -32.27 24.71 14.39
CA ILE A 135 -32.57 23.34 13.90
C ILE A 135 -33.94 23.30 13.22
N GLU A 136 -34.95 23.94 13.81
CA GLU A 136 -36.27 24.06 13.19
C GLU A 136 -36.22 24.82 11.86
N ARG A 137 -35.48 25.93 11.79
CA ARG A 137 -35.26 26.67 10.54
C ARG A 137 -34.58 25.79 9.49
N ALA A 138 -33.58 24.99 9.86
CA ALA A 138 -32.93 24.05 8.95
C ALA A 138 -33.93 23.01 8.40
N TYR A 139 -34.81 22.47 9.24
CA TYR A 139 -35.87 21.57 8.80
C TYR A 139 -36.83 22.23 7.82
N GLN A 140 -37.30 23.44 8.12
CA GLN A 140 -38.23 24.17 7.26
C GLN A 140 -37.60 24.48 5.88
N VAL A 141 -36.32 24.82 5.85
CA VAL A 141 -35.56 25.02 4.61
C VAL A 141 -35.47 23.70 3.83
N ALA A 142 -35.06 22.60 4.48
CA ALA A 142 -35.01 21.29 3.84
C ALA A 142 -36.38 20.84 3.29
N GLU A 143 -37.45 20.99 4.08
CA GLU A 143 -38.81 20.65 3.68
C GLU A 143 -39.29 21.48 2.48
N ARG A 144 -38.97 22.78 2.47
CA ARG A 144 -39.32 23.68 1.36
C ARG A 144 -38.63 23.28 0.07
N TRP A 145 -37.32 23.01 0.10
CA TRP A 145 -36.54 22.69 -1.09
C TRP A 145 -36.80 21.28 -1.61
N HIS A 146 -37.10 20.32 -0.73
CA HIS A 146 -37.48 18.97 -1.13
C HIS A 146 -39.00 18.81 -1.36
N ARG A 147 -39.77 19.91 -1.38
CA ARG A 147 -41.22 19.86 -1.61
C ARG A 147 -41.51 19.34 -3.02
N GLY A 148 -42.34 18.29 -3.10
CA GLY A 148 -42.69 17.62 -4.36
C GLY A 148 -41.75 16.48 -4.74
N GLN A 149 -40.61 16.33 -4.08
CA GLN A 149 -39.71 15.18 -4.26
C GLN A 149 -40.19 13.98 -3.42
N LYS A 150 -40.23 12.81 -4.04
CA LYS A 150 -40.62 11.55 -3.38
C LYS A 150 -39.47 10.55 -3.39
N ARG A 151 -39.37 9.73 -2.34
CA ARG A 151 -38.48 8.56 -2.32
C ARG A 151 -39.03 7.45 -3.20
N LYS A 152 -38.20 6.45 -3.47
CA LYS A 152 -38.60 5.21 -4.15
C LYS A 152 -39.65 4.40 -3.40
N SER A 153 -39.79 4.61 -2.09
CA SER A 153 -40.87 4.05 -1.27
C SER A 153 -42.22 4.75 -1.49
N GLY A 154 -42.23 5.94 -2.11
CA GLY A 154 -43.40 6.81 -2.24
C GLY A 154 -43.51 7.88 -1.14
N ASP A 155 -42.71 7.77 -0.07
CA ASP A 155 -42.71 8.71 1.05
C ASP A 155 -42.12 10.09 0.67
N PRO A 156 -42.51 11.17 1.36
CA PRO A 156 -41.87 12.48 1.20
C PRO A 156 -40.36 12.41 1.44
N TYR A 157 -39.56 13.08 0.61
CA TYR A 157 -38.10 13.01 0.69
C TYR A 157 -37.54 13.44 2.07
N ILE A 158 -38.20 14.43 2.71
CA ILE A 158 -37.83 14.98 4.03
C ILE A 158 -37.75 13.95 5.16
N THR A 159 -38.41 12.79 5.00
CA THR A 159 -38.37 11.70 5.99
C THR A 159 -36.94 11.19 6.21
N HIS A 160 -36.09 11.22 5.19
CA HIS A 160 -34.72 10.75 5.31
C HIS A 160 -33.78 11.73 6.01
N PRO A 161 -33.66 13.01 5.62
CA PRO A 161 -32.86 13.95 6.38
C PRO A 161 -33.28 14.01 7.86
N LEU A 162 -34.58 13.89 8.13
CA LEU A 162 -35.09 13.79 9.50
C LEU A 162 -34.61 12.53 10.23
N ALA A 163 -34.68 11.36 9.60
CA ALA A 163 -34.23 10.11 10.19
C ALA A 163 -32.71 10.08 10.40
N VAL A 164 -31.92 10.60 9.45
CA VAL A 164 -30.46 10.77 9.58
C VAL A 164 -30.14 11.68 10.76
N THR A 165 -30.84 12.81 10.88
CA THR A 165 -30.66 13.75 11.99
C THR A 165 -31.08 13.14 13.33
N THR A 166 -32.08 12.25 13.34
CA THR A 166 -32.48 11.50 14.54
C THR A 166 -31.36 10.56 15.00
N ILE A 167 -30.73 9.83 14.08
CA ILE A 167 -29.57 8.99 14.39
C ILE A 167 -28.43 9.86 14.94
N LEU A 168 -28.13 11.01 14.32
CA LEU A 168 -27.10 11.94 14.80
C LEU A 168 -27.43 12.51 16.19
N ALA A 169 -28.71 12.78 16.46
CA ALA A 169 -29.17 13.23 17.76
C ALA A 169 -29.03 12.14 18.82
N GLU A 170 -29.35 10.88 18.51
CA GLU A 170 -29.15 9.74 19.43
C GLU A 170 -27.68 9.55 19.81
N LEU A 171 -26.76 9.81 18.88
CA LEU A 171 -25.31 9.80 19.13
C LEU A 171 -24.83 10.98 20.00
N GLY A 172 -25.68 11.99 20.23
CA GLY A 172 -25.35 13.19 21.00
C GLY A 172 -24.48 14.19 20.24
N MET A 173 -24.66 14.30 18.91
CA MET A 173 -23.90 15.22 18.07
C MET A 173 -24.28 16.69 18.30
N ASP A 174 -23.34 17.59 17.99
CA ASP A 174 -23.52 19.03 18.16
C ASP A 174 -24.59 19.61 17.21
N PRO A 175 -25.22 20.75 17.58
CA PRO A 175 -26.28 21.34 16.79
C PRO A 175 -25.91 21.66 15.33
N ALA A 176 -24.66 22.02 15.04
CA ALA A 176 -24.22 22.28 13.67
C ALA A 176 -24.22 21.00 12.83
N THR A 177 -23.83 19.86 13.41
CA THR A 177 -23.95 18.53 12.78
C THR A 177 -25.40 18.13 12.55
N LEU A 178 -26.31 18.44 13.48
CA LEU A 178 -27.74 18.16 13.31
C LEU A 178 -28.34 19.00 12.17
N MET A 179 -28.01 20.30 12.10
CA MET A 179 -28.41 21.16 10.99
C MET A 179 -27.84 20.66 9.65
N ALA A 180 -26.56 20.28 9.62
CA ALA A 180 -25.94 19.70 8.43
C ALA A 180 -26.62 18.38 8.02
N GLY A 181 -27.02 17.53 8.98
CA GLY A 181 -27.76 16.30 8.71
C GLY A 181 -29.14 16.54 8.06
N LEU A 182 -29.84 17.61 8.45
CA LEU A 182 -31.10 18.02 7.81
C LEU A 182 -30.90 18.57 6.40
N LEU A 183 -29.74 19.18 6.13
CA LEU A 183 -29.45 19.90 4.90
C LEU A 183 -28.53 19.14 3.93
N HIS A 184 -28.04 17.95 4.29
CA HIS A 184 -26.95 17.29 3.56
C HIS A 184 -27.27 17.02 2.07
N ASP A 185 -28.51 16.63 1.77
CA ASP A 185 -28.98 16.36 0.40
C ASP A 185 -29.54 17.60 -0.32
N THR A 186 -29.70 18.73 0.37
CA THR A 186 -30.35 19.92 -0.22
C THR A 186 -29.51 20.53 -1.34
N VAL A 187 -28.19 20.53 -1.20
CA VAL A 187 -27.26 21.13 -2.18
C VAL A 187 -27.07 20.25 -3.41
N GLU A 188 -27.41 18.96 -3.33
CA GLU A 188 -27.27 18.03 -4.45
C GLU A 188 -28.53 17.92 -5.28
N ASP A 189 -29.66 17.76 -4.59
CA ASP A 189 -30.94 17.43 -5.21
C ASP A 189 -31.76 18.67 -5.60
N THR A 190 -31.33 19.86 -5.19
CA THR A 190 -32.09 21.10 -5.38
C THR A 190 -31.21 22.24 -5.87
N GLU A 191 -31.82 23.34 -6.33
CA GLU A 191 -31.11 24.54 -6.80
C GLU A 191 -30.47 25.36 -5.66
N TYR A 192 -30.53 24.86 -4.42
CA TYR A 192 -29.98 25.52 -3.26
C TYR A 192 -28.44 25.46 -3.23
N GLY A 193 -27.79 26.59 -3.52
CA GLY A 193 -26.33 26.69 -3.59
C GLY A 193 -25.62 26.76 -2.23
N LEU A 194 -24.33 26.37 -2.22
CA LEU A 194 -23.45 26.44 -1.04
C LEU A 194 -23.28 27.85 -0.47
N ASP A 195 -23.27 28.88 -1.32
CA ASP A 195 -23.14 30.27 -0.85
C ASP A 195 -24.40 30.76 -0.11
N THR A 196 -25.58 30.29 -0.52
CA THR A 196 -26.83 30.57 0.18
C THR A 196 -26.86 29.85 1.52
N LEU A 197 -26.47 28.58 1.55
CA LEU A 197 -26.32 27.81 2.78
C LEU A 197 -25.38 28.50 3.79
N ARG A 198 -24.24 29.00 3.31
CA ARG A 198 -23.27 29.76 4.11
C ARG A 198 -23.88 31.03 4.70
N ARG A 199 -24.67 31.77 3.93
CA ARG A 199 -25.37 32.98 4.41
C ARG A 199 -26.43 32.68 5.46
N ASP A 200 -27.17 31.57 5.30
CA ASP A 200 -28.30 31.24 6.17
C ASP A 200 -27.90 30.58 7.49
N PHE A 201 -26.86 29.72 7.47
CA PHE A 201 -26.48 28.88 8.61
C PHE A 201 -25.00 29.00 9.03
N GLY A 202 -24.22 29.81 8.31
CA GLY A 202 -22.81 30.08 8.61
C GLY A 202 -21.83 29.11 7.94
N ASP A 203 -20.54 29.45 8.05
CA ASP A 203 -19.44 28.72 7.39
C ASP A 203 -19.29 27.27 7.88
N GLN A 204 -19.58 27.02 9.16
CA GLN A 204 -19.40 25.70 9.76
C GLN A 204 -20.36 24.68 9.17
N VAL A 205 -21.66 25.01 9.07
CA VAL A 205 -22.67 24.12 8.48
C VAL A 205 -22.42 23.94 6.99
N ALA A 206 -22.03 25.02 6.30
CA ALA A 206 -21.69 24.96 4.88
C ALA A 206 -20.49 24.04 4.60
N LEU A 207 -19.45 24.08 5.43
CA LEU A 207 -18.30 23.18 5.33
C LEU A 207 -18.70 21.71 5.50
N LEU A 208 -19.57 21.41 6.47
CA LEU A 208 -20.04 20.05 6.72
C LEU A 208 -20.86 19.50 5.54
N VAL A 209 -21.81 20.29 5.03
CA VAL A 209 -22.65 19.89 3.89
C VAL A 209 -21.82 19.79 2.60
N ASP A 210 -20.93 20.74 2.32
CA ASP A 210 -19.97 20.65 1.20
C ASP A 210 -19.10 19.38 1.29
N GLY A 211 -18.67 19.04 2.52
CA GLY A 211 -17.93 17.82 2.79
C GLY A 211 -18.70 16.56 2.43
N VAL A 212 -19.99 16.47 2.78
CA VAL A 212 -20.85 15.31 2.52
C VAL A 212 -21.22 15.20 1.03
N THR A 213 -21.60 16.31 0.39
CA THR A 213 -22.00 16.34 -1.02
C THR A 213 -20.86 15.97 -1.98
N LYS A 214 -19.62 16.39 -1.69
CA LYS A 214 -18.45 15.96 -2.48
C LYS A 214 -18.23 14.45 -2.52
N LEU A 215 -18.85 13.69 -1.61
CA LEU A 215 -18.77 12.23 -1.56
C LEU A 215 -19.72 11.55 -2.54
N ASP A 216 -20.84 12.19 -2.90
CA ASP A 216 -21.90 11.58 -3.70
C ASP A 216 -21.75 11.85 -5.21
N LYS A 217 -21.06 12.93 -5.60
CA LYS A 217 -20.94 13.40 -7.01
C LYS A 217 -19.94 12.65 -7.92
N VAL A 218 -19.42 11.48 -7.56
CA VAL A 218 -18.39 10.80 -8.36
C VAL A 218 -18.98 9.67 -9.21
N LYS A 219 -18.70 9.70 -10.52
CA LYS A 219 -19.25 8.79 -11.55
C LYS A 219 -18.78 7.34 -11.38
N PHE A 220 -19.41 6.41 -12.09
CA PHE A 220 -19.20 4.97 -11.94
C PHE A 220 -17.94 4.46 -12.68
N GLY A 221 -17.08 3.74 -11.95
CA GLY A 221 -15.89 2.99 -12.40
C GLY A 221 -15.07 2.53 -11.19
N GLU A 222 -14.20 1.51 -11.30
CA GLU A 222 -13.34 1.08 -10.16
C GLU A 222 -12.38 2.20 -9.72
N ALA A 223 -11.77 2.92 -10.67
CA ALA A 223 -10.97 4.11 -10.41
C ALA A 223 -11.77 5.26 -9.76
N ALA A 224 -13.08 5.30 -10.01
CA ALA A 224 -13.94 6.37 -9.50
C ALA A 224 -14.40 6.11 -8.06
N GLN A 225 -14.56 4.84 -7.65
CA GLN A 225 -14.72 4.49 -6.23
C GLN A 225 -13.50 4.94 -5.42
N ALA A 226 -12.30 4.82 -6.01
CA ALA A 226 -11.08 5.28 -5.37
C ALA A 226 -11.03 6.78 -5.18
N GLU A 227 -11.45 7.52 -6.19
CA GLU A 227 -11.55 8.96 -6.11
C GLU A 227 -12.59 9.42 -5.08
N THR A 228 -13.74 8.73 -4.97
CA THR A 228 -14.75 8.98 -3.93
C THR A 228 -14.17 8.81 -2.54
N VAL A 229 -13.50 7.68 -2.29
CA VAL A 229 -12.92 7.41 -0.97
C VAL A 229 -11.77 8.38 -0.67
N ARG A 230 -10.97 8.76 -1.67
CA ARG A 230 -9.95 9.80 -1.54
C ARG A 230 -10.56 11.14 -1.13
N LYS A 231 -11.61 11.58 -1.82
CA LYS A 231 -12.38 12.80 -1.48
C LYS A 231 -12.99 12.71 -0.08
N MET A 232 -13.48 11.54 0.30
CA MET A 232 -13.97 11.24 1.65
C MET A 232 -12.91 11.45 2.71
N VAL A 233 -11.71 10.88 2.51
CA VAL A 233 -10.58 11.05 3.43
C VAL A 233 -10.16 12.51 3.54
N VAL A 234 -10.12 13.26 2.43
CA VAL A 234 -9.80 14.69 2.44
C VAL A 234 -10.83 15.52 3.21
N ALA A 235 -12.12 15.25 2.98
CA ALA A 235 -13.20 15.95 3.68
C ALA A 235 -13.19 15.63 5.19
N MET A 236 -12.97 14.36 5.54
CA MET A 236 -12.83 13.87 6.91
C MET A 236 -11.68 14.52 7.66
N ALA A 237 -10.55 14.73 6.99
CA ALA A 237 -9.38 15.27 7.66
C ALA A 237 -9.51 16.77 7.95
N LYS A 238 -10.39 17.48 7.23
CA LYS A 238 -10.81 18.84 7.58
C LYS A 238 -11.77 18.82 8.77
N ASP A 239 -12.79 17.97 8.71
CA ASP A 239 -13.72 17.79 9.82
C ASP A 239 -14.27 16.34 9.87
N PRO A 240 -13.96 15.57 10.92
CA PRO A 240 -14.43 14.19 11.05
C PRO A 240 -15.95 14.06 11.19
N ARG A 241 -16.67 15.14 11.56
CA ARG A 241 -18.13 15.14 11.66
C ARG A 241 -18.80 14.87 10.31
N VAL A 242 -18.13 15.19 9.20
CA VAL A 242 -18.57 14.86 7.84
C VAL A 242 -18.77 13.34 7.67
N LEU A 243 -17.84 12.52 8.18
CA LEU A 243 -17.99 11.07 8.11
C LEU A 243 -19.09 10.56 9.03
N VAL A 244 -19.27 11.16 10.21
CA VAL A 244 -20.36 10.77 11.12
C VAL A 244 -21.73 10.99 10.44
N ILE A 245 -21.91 12.12 9.76
CA ILE A 245 -23.11 12.40 8.95
C ILE A 245 -23.25 11.33 7.84
N LYS A 246 -22.17 11.02 7.12
CA LYS A 246 -22.21 10.04 6.02
C LYS A 246 -22.50 8.62 6.50
N LEU A 247 -22.00 8.23 7.66
CA LEU A 247 -22.29 6.93 8.29
C LEU A 247 -23.76 6.84 8.72
N ALA A 248 -24.32 7.92 9.26
CA ALA A 248 -25.74 7.99 9.62
C ALA A 248 -26.65 7.93 8.36
N ASP A 249 -26.28 8.65 7.30
CA ASP A 249 -26.92 8.55 5.97
C ASP A 249 -26.88 7.10 5.46
N ARG A 250 -25.68 6.51 5.41
CA ARG A 250 -25.49 5.13 4.95
C ARG A 250 -26.29 4.13 5.79
N LEU A 251 -26.34 4.29 7.11
CA LEU A 251 -27.12 3.43 8.01
C LEU A 251 -28.61 3.51 7.70
N HIS A 252 -29.17 4.71 7.57
CA HIS A 252 -30.57 4.86 7.20
C HIS A 252 -30.87 4.27 5.81
N ASN A 253 -29.96 4.47 4.85
CA ASN A 253 -30.08 3.86 3.52
C ASN A 253 -30.09 2.33 3.61
N MET A 254 -29.21 1.72 4.42
CA MET A 254 -29.18 0.27 4.66
C MET A 254 -30.46 -0.25 5.33
N ARG A 255 -31.08 0.51 6.25
CA ARG A 255 -32.37 0.18 6.86
C ARG A 255 -33.55 0.20 5.86
N THR A 256 -33.42 0.90 4.73
CA THR A 256 -34.51 1.13 3.76
C THR A 256 -34.29 0.47 2.39
N MET A 257 -33.38 -0.50 2.30
CA MET A 257 -32.94 -1.15 1.05
C MET A 257 -34.00 -1.96 0.30
N ARG A 258 -35.09 -2.33 0.99
CA ARG A 258 -36.21 -3.15 0.49
C ARG A 258 -36.86 -2.64 -0.81
N TYR A 259 -36.78 -1.34 -1.10
CA TYR A 259 -37.38 -0.73 -2.30
C TYR A 259 -36.43 -0.65 -3.51
N LEU A 260 -35.19 -1.14 -3.40
CA LEU A 260 -34.22 -1.13 -4.49
C LEU A 260 -34.19 -2.47 -5.24
N LYS A 261 -33.77 -2.45 -6.51
CA LYS A 261 -33.45 -3.68 -7.26
C LYS A 261 -32.30 -4.43 -6.59
N ARG A 262 -32.32 -5.77 -6.65
CA ARG A 262 -31.36 -6.66 -6.00
C ARG A 262 -29.89 -6.31 -6.29
N GLU A 263 -29.54 -6.06 -7.55
CA GLU A 263 -28.16 -5.69 -7.95
C GLU A 263 -27.67 -4.42 -7.22
N LYS A 264 -28.53 -3.41 -7.10
CA LYS A 264 -28.19 -2.18 -6.37
C LYS A 264 -28.09 -2.43 -4.86
N GLN A 265 -28.87 -3.37 -4.33
CA GLN A 265 -28.78 -3.76 -2.93
C GLN A 265 -27.44 -4.42 -2.63
N GLU A 266 -27.04 -5.41 -3.43
CA GLU A 266 -25.78 -6.13 -3.26
C GLU A 266 -24.58 -5.22 -3.41
N LYS A 267 -24.58 -4.32 -4.40
CA LYS A 267 -23.50 -3.34 -4.60
C LYS A 267 -23.33 -2.44 -3.37
N LYS A 268 -24.42 -1.86 -2.86
CA LYS A 268 -24.40 -0.99 -1.67
C LYS A 268 -24.04 -1.77 -0.39
N ALA A 269 -24.50 -3.01 -0.26
CA ALA A 269 -24.15 -3.86 0.88
C ALA A 269 -22.67 -4.23 0.88
N ARG A 270 -22.09 -4.56 -0.29
CA ARG A 270 -20.65 -4.81 -0.44
C ARG A 270 -19.82 -3.58 -0.09
N GLU A 271 -20.19 -2.42 -0.63
CA GLU A 271 -19.57 -1.13 -0.30
C GLU A 271 -19.64 -0.84 1.22
N THR A 272 -20.78 -1.13 1.84
CA THR A 272 -21.00 -0.97 3.29
C THR A 272 -20.06 -1.86 4.10
N LEU A 273 -19.92 -3.13 3.72
CA LEU A 273 -19.11 -4.10 4.44
C LEU A 273 -17.61 -3.85 4.27
N GLU A 274 -17.17 -3.44 3.08
CA GLU A 274 -15.76 -3.28 2.75
C GLU A 274 -15.20 -1.89 3.13
N ILE A 275 -16.03 -0.86 3.14
CA ILE A 275 -15.59 0.54 3.33
C ILE A 275 -16.20 1.12 4.61
N TYR A 276 -17.52 1.24 4.71
CA TYR A 276 -18.16 2.00 5.79
C TYR A 276 -18.09 1.31 7.17
N ALA A 277 -18.24 -0.01 7.23
CA ALA A 277 -18.15 -0.75 8.50
C ALA A 277 -16.72 -0.68 9.11
N PRO A 278 -15.63 -0.91 8.36
CA PRO A 278 -14.27 -0.69 8.86
C PRO A 278 -13.99 0.76 9.28
N LEU A 279 -14.52 1.75 8.55
CA LEU A 279 -14.39 3.15 8.93
C LEU A 279 -15.12 3.47 10.23
N ALA A 280 -16.35 2.97 10.41
CA ALA A 280 -17.08 3.09 11.67
C ALA A 280 -16.32 2.44 12.84
N HIS A 281 -15.67 1.28 12.59
CA HIS A 281 -14.83 0.62 13.59
C HIS A 281 -13.64 1.46 14.02
N ARG A 282 -12.94 2.12 13.08
CA ARG A 282 -11.80 3.00 13.37
C ARG A 282 -12.20 4.26 14.13
N LEU A 283 -13.37 4.82 13.84
CA LEU A 283 -13.94 5.92 14.64
C LEU A 283 -14.40 5.48 16.03
N GLY A 284 -14.39 4.18 16.35
CA GLY A 284 -14.90 3.65 17.60
C GLY A 284 -16.44 3.62 17.68
N MET A 285 -17.13 3.80 16.56
CA MET A 285 -18.60 3.81 16.47
C MET A 285 -19.15 2.40 16.33
N ASN A 286 -19.03 1.60 17.40
CA ASN A 286 -19.37 0.18 17.35
C ASN A 286 -20.86 -0.09 17.12
N THR A 287 -21.75 0.76 17.65
CA THR A 287 -23.21 0.62 17.44
C THR A 287 -23.57 0.65 15.96
N ILE A 288 -23.06 1.67 15.24
CA ILE A 288 -23.29 1.82 13.79
C ILE A 288 -22.60 0.69 13.03
N LYS A 289 -21.36 0.35 13.40
CA LYS A 289 -20.60 -0.72 12.76
C LYS A 289 -21.39 -2.02 12.73
N TRP A 290 -21.82 -2.50 13.89
CA TRP A 290 -22.48 -3.81 13.99
C TRP A 290 -23.81 -3.84 13.24
N GLU A 291 -24.56 -2.74 13.27
CA GLU A 291 -25.82 -2.65 12.53
C GLU A 291 -25.59 -2.62 11.00
N LEU A 292 -24.59 -1.88 10.53
CA LEU A 292 -24.19 -1.89 9.11
C LEU A 292 -23.73 -3.29 8.67
N GLU A 293 -22.94 -3.98 9.49
CA GLU A 293 -22.46 -5.35 9.24
C GLU A 293 -23.62 -6.34 9.14
N ASP A 294 -24.53 -6.36 10.12
CA ASP A 294 -25.67 -7.28 10.13
C ASP A 294 -26.64 -7.01 8.96
N LEU A 295 -26.92 -5.74 8.64
CA LEU A 295 -27.77 -5.37 7.49
C LEU A 295 -27.11 -5.74 6.15
N ALA A 296 -25.81 -5.48 6.00
CA ALA A 296 -25.07 -5.87 4.80
C ALA A 296 -25.00 -7.39 4.64
N PHE A 297 -24.80 -8.12 5.75
CA PHE A 297 -24.74 -9.57 5.79
C PHE A 297 -26.08 -10.21 5.38
N ALA A 298 -27.19 -9.72 5.92
CA ALA A 298 -28.54 -10.18 5.56
C ALA A 298 -28.83 -9.99 4.07
N ILE A 299 -28.33 -8.92 3.45
CA ILE A 299 -28.49 -8.67 2.02
C ILE A 299 -27.56 -9.58 1.21
N LEU A 300 -26.27 -9.66 1.52
CA LEU A 300 -25.29 -10.39 0.70
C LEU A 300 -25.47 -11.91 0.77
N TYR A 301 -25.76 -12.45 1.96
CA TYR A 301 -25.82 -13.90 2.20
C TYR A 301 -27.11 -14.29 2.97
N PRO A 302 -28.30 -14.15 2.34
CA PRO A 302 -29.57 -14.31 3.03
C PRO A 302 -29.77 -15.71 3.64
N LYS A 303 -29.40 -16.77 2.90
CA LYS A 303 -29.54 -18.16 3.39
C LYS A 303 -28.70 -18.41 4.65
N MET A 304 -27.45 -17.94 4.65
CA MET A 304 -26.54 -18.07 5.81
C MET A 304 -27.03 -17.24 6.99
N TYR A 305 -27.56 -16.05 6.73
CA TYR A 305 -28.16 -15.20 7.76
C TYR A 305 -29.35 -15.90 8.44
N ASP A 306 -30.29 -16.42 7.65
CA ASP A 306 -31.48 -17.12 8.16
C ASP A 306 -31.11 -18.37 8.96
N GLU A 307 -30.10 -19.12 8.52
CA GLU A 307 -29.58 -20.29 9.24
C GLU A 307 -28.99 -19.88 10.60
N ILE A 308 -28.14 -18.85 10.64
CA ILE A 308 -27.56 -18.35 11.89
C ILE A 308 -28.65 -17.84 12.83
N VAL A 309 -29.63 -17.07 12.33
CA VAL A 309 -30.76 -16.58 13.14
C VAL A 309 -31.55 -17.75 13.74
N ARG A 310 -31.84 -18.79 12.94
CA ARG A 310 -32.55 -19.98 13.41
C ARG A 310 -31.75 -20.71 14.50
N LEU A 311 -30.47 -20.96 14.29
CA LEU A 311 -29.60 -21.64 15.25
C LEU A 311 -29.43 -20.84 16.55
N VAL A 312 -29.39 -19.50 16.47
CA VAL A 312 -29.38 -18.60 17.62
C VAL A 312 -30.70 -18.69 18.39
N ALA A 313 -31.83 -18.65 17.70
CA ALA A 313 -33.16 -18.70 18.30
C ALA A 313 -33.42 -20.01 19.05
N GLU A 314 -33.03 -21.15 18.48
CA GLU A 314 -33.23 -22.49 19.08
C GLU A 314 -32.51 -22.64 20.43
N ARG A 315 -31.36 -22.00 20.60
CA ARG A 315 -30.53 -22.07 21.81
C ARG A 315 -30.69 -20.86 22.75
N ALA A 316 -31.49 -19.86 22.37
CA ALA A 316 -31.69 -18.64 23.17
C ALA A 316 -32.24 -18.90 24.59
N PRO A 317 -33.25 -19.77 24.83
CA PRO A 317 -33.85 -19.91 26.16
C PRO A 317 -32.85 -20.40 27.21
N LYS A 318 -32.10 -21.47 26.90
CA LYS A 318 -31.07 -22.04 27.80
C LYS A 318 -29.93 -21.05 28.08
N ARG A 319 -29.57 -20.25 27.07
CA ARG A 319 -28.53 -19.22 27.20
C ARG A 319 -29.00 -18.09 28.11
N ASP A 320 -30.24 -17.63 27.95
CA ASP A 320 -30.78 -16.51 28.71
C ASP A 320 -30.99 -16.88 30.18
N GLU A 321 -31.40 -18.13 30.46
CA GLU A 321 -31.43 -18.70 31.81
C GLU A 321 -30.04 -18.74 32.44
N TYR A 322 -29.04 -19.29 31.73
CA TYR A 322 -27.66 -19.32 32.23
C TYR A 322 -27.07 -17.91 32.41
N LEU A 323 -27.36 -16.99 31.50
CA LEU A 323 -26.95 -15.59 31.60
C LEU A 323 -27.56 -14.92 32.84
N ALA A 324 -28.82 -15.21 33.17
CA ALA A 324 -29.47 -14.69 34.37
C ALA A 324 -28.76 -15.18 35.63
N ILE A 325 -28.50 -16.49 35.74
CA ILE A 325 -27.77 -17.10 36.87
C ILE A 325 -26.41 -16.43 37.07
N VAL A 326 -25.59 -16.34 36.00
CA VAL A 326 -24.25 -15.76 36.08
C VAL A 326 -24.31 -14.25 36.38
N THR A 327 -25.31 -13.53 35.87
CA THR A 327 -25.51 -12.10 36.15
C THR A 327 -25.86 -11.87 37.62
N ASP A 328 -26.76 -12.68 38.18
CA ASP A 328 -27.20 -12.58 39.57
C ASP A 328 -26.07 -12.89 40.55
N GLU A 329 -25.25 -13.91 40.26
CA GLU A 329 -24.07 -14.26 41.06
C GLU A 329 -23.03 -13.13 41.06
N VAL A 330 -22.65 -12.63 39.89
CA VAL A 330 -21.68 -11.52 39.78
C VAL A 330 -22.23 -10.27 40.47
N GLN A 331 -23.52 -9.98 40.33
CA GLN A 331 -24.14 -8.83 40.98
C GLN A 331 -24.24 -9.00 42.51
N ALA A 332 -24.40 -10.21 43.02
CA ALA A 332 -24.35 -10.50 44.46
C ALA A 332 -22.93 -10.26 45.02
N ASP A 333 -21.89 -10.75 44.33
CA ASP A 333 -20.51 -10.57 44.79
C ASP A 333 -20.08 -9.11 44.78
N LEU A 334 -20.42 -8.36 43.72
CA LEU A 334 -20.10 -6.94 43.62
C LEU A 334 -20.80 -6.14 44.72
N ARG A 335 -22.04 -6.51 45.08
CA ARG A 335 -22.76 -5.92 46.22
C ARG A 335 -22.09 -6.26 47.55
N ALA A 336 -21.65 -7.51 47.75
CA ALA A 336 -20.92 -7.93 48.96
C ALA A 336 -19.60 -7.17 49.12
N ALA A 337 -18.89 -6.92 48.00
CA ALA A 337 -17.68 -6.11 47.95
C ALA A 337 -17.93 -4.59 48.05
N ARG A 338 -19.20 -4.15 48.18
CA ARG A 338 -19.64 -2.75 48.21
C ARG A 338 -19.27 -1.94 46.97
N ILE A 339 -19.18 -2.59 45.81
CA ILE A 339 -18.90 -1.95 44.52
C ILE A 339 -20.23 -1.68 43.82
N LYS A 340 -20.48 -0.41 43.47
CA LYS A 340 -21.64 -0.04 42.65
C LYS A 340 -21.35 -0.41 41.20
N ALA A 341 -22.08 -1.39 40.68
CA ALA A 341 -21.90 -1.86 39.31
C ALA A 341 -23.24 -2.24 38.68
N THR A 342 -23.37 -2.02 37.38
CA THR A 342 -24.48 -2.52 36.55
C THR A 342 -23.97 -3.67 35.69
N VAL A 343 -24.51 -4.86 35.90
CA VAL A 343 -24.15 -6.07 35.15
C VAL A 343 -25.23 -6.31 34.09
N THR A 344 -24.82 -6.45 32.84
CA THR A 344 -25.72 -6.67 31.70
C THR A 344 -25.18 -7.77 30.80
N GLY A 345 -26.08 -8.57 30.23
CA GLY A 345 -25.70 -9.50 29.16
C GLY A 345 -25.35 -8.77 27.89
N ARG A 346 -24.31 -9.25 27.19
CA ARG A 346 -23.92 -8.71 25.90
C ARG A 346 -24.43 -9.63 24.77
N PRO A 347 -25.39 -9.19 23.95
CA PRO A 347 -25.77 -9.94 22.77
C PRO A 347 -24.60 -9.98 21.77
N LYS A 348 -24.47 -11.11 21.06
CA LYS A 348 -23.52 -11.24 19.94
C LYS A 348 -24.24 -10.91 18.63
N HIS A 349 -23.59 -10.13 17.79
CA HIS A 349 -24.08 -9.80 16.44
C HIS A 349 -23.90 -10.98 15.48
N TYR A 350 -24.80 -11.11 14.52
CA TYR A 350 -24.88 -12.28 13.63
C TYR A 350 -23.67 -12.36 12.70
N TYR A 351 -23.25 -11.24 12.13
CA TYR A 351 -22.08 -11.19 11.27
C TYR A 351 -20.79 -11.59 12.02
N SER A 352 -20.67 -11.22 13.30
CA SER A 352 -19.55 -11.64 14.15
C SER A 352 -19.55 -13.16 14.43
N VAL A 353 -20.73 -13.79 14.50
CA VAL A 353 -20.85 -15.26 14.61
C VAL A 353 -20.40 -15.91 13.31
N TYR A 354 -20.90 -15.41 12.17
CA TYR A 354 -20.51 -15.86 10.83
C TYR A 354 -18.99 -15.81 10.61
N GLN A 355 -18.36 -14.67 10.93
CA GLN A 355 -16.91 -14.50 10.77
C GLN A 355 -16.12 -15.48 11.64
N LYS A 356 -16.58 -15.79 12.86
CA LYS A 356 -15.93 -16.77 13.73
C LYS A 356 -16.08 -18.21 13.24
N MET A 357 -17.19 -18.55 12.60
CA MET A 357 -17.40 -19.89 12.02
C MET A 357 -16.44 -20.14 10.84
N ILE A 358 -16.41 -19.21 9.87
CA ILE A 358 -15.64 -19.41 8.63
C ILE A 358 -14.14 -19.22 8.83
N VAL A 359 -13.72 -18.13 9.49
CA VAL A 359 -12.30 -17.76 9.55
C VAL A 359 -11.52 -18.67 10.51
N ARG A 360 -12.19 -19.26 11.51
CA ARG A 360 -11.52 -20.07 12.55
C ARG A 360 -11.88 -21.55 12.50
N GLY A 361 -12.74 -21.97 11.56
CA GLY A 361 -13.17 -23.37 11.42
C GLY A 361 -13.74 -23.96 12.70
N ARG A 362 -14.35 -23.13 13.56
CA ARG A 362 -14.86 -23.55 14.87
C ARG A 362 -16.30 -24.04 14.74
N ASP A 363 -16.60 -25.13 15.43
CA ASP A 363 -17.95 -25.66 15.51
C ASP A 363 -18.92 -24.65 16.15
N PHE A 364 -20.14 -24.59 15.60
CA PHE A 364 -21.20 -23.70 16.07
C PHE A 364 -21.47 -23.86 17.58
N ALA A 365 -21.30 -25.08 18.11
CA ALA A 365 -21.50 -25.37 19.52
C ALA A 365 -20.52 -24.63 20.44
N GLU A 366 -19.22 -24.56 20.09
CA GLU A 366 -18.20 -23.87 20.91
C GLU A 366 -18.37 -22.35 20.91
N ILE A 367 -18.83 -21.77 19.80
CA ILE A 367 -18.96 -20.32 19.64
C ILE A 367 -20.16 -19.80 20.45
N TYR A 368 -21.22 -20.61 20.55
CA TYR A 368 -22.47 -20.26 21.24
C TYR A 368 -22.40 -20.47 22.75
N ASP A 369 -21.53 -21.37 23.23
CA ASP A 369 -21.40 -21.70 24.65
C ASP A 369 -20.65 -20.63 25.48
N LEU A 370 -20.11 -19.61 24.79
CA LEU A 370 -19.37 -18.52 25.39
C LEU A 370 -20.31 -17.35 25.70
N VAL A 371 -20.78 -17.26 26.94
CA VAL A 371 -21.65 -16.15 27.39
C VAL A 371 -20.81 -14.91 27.65
N GLY A 372 -21.27 -13.76 27.13
CA GLY A 372 -20.62 -12.48 27.27
C GLY A 372 -21.34 -11.60 28.28
N ILE A 373 -20.64 -11.14 29.30
CA ILE A 373 -21.17 -10.26 30.35
C ILE A 373 -20.42 -8.93 30.33
N ARG A 374 -21.16 -7.85 30.52
CA ARG A 374 -20.64 -6.49 30.62
C ARG A 374 -20.91 -5.94 32.02
N VAL A 375 -19.87 -5.52 32.70
CA VAL A 375 -19.92 -4.86 34.01
C VAL A 375 -19.57 -3.39 33.82
N LEU A 376 -20.50 -2.51 34.18
CA LEU A 376 -20.34 -1.06 34.15
C LEU A 376 -20.16 -0.53 35.56
N VAL A 377 -19.09 0.24 35.78
CA VAL A 377 -18.75 0.86 37.07
C VAL A 377 -18.54 2.37 36.92
N ASP A 378 -18.40 3.08 38.04
CA ASP A 378 -18.19 4.53 38.02
C ASP A 378 -16.71 4.89 37.79
N THR A 379 -15.78 4.23 38.50
CA THR A 379 -14.34 4.59 38.48
C THR A 379 -13.44 3.50 37.92
N VAL A 380 -12.24 3.89 37.48
CA VAL A 380 -11.21 2.93 36.99
C VAL A 380 -10.74 2.01 38.11
N ARG A 381 -10.65 2.51 39.36
CA ARG A 381 -10.32 1.70 40.52
C ARG A 381 -11.34 0.57 40.70
N ASP A 382 -12.62 0.89 40.53
CA ASP A 382 -13.71 -0.09 40.63
C ASP A 382 -13.65 -1.13 39.51
N CYS A 383 -13.08 -0.81 38.34
CA CYS A 383 -12.87 -1.81 37.28
C CYS A 383 -11.92 -2.92 37.75
N TYR A 384 -10.78 -2.55 38.35
CA TYR A 384 -9.80 -3.52 38.86
C TYR A 384 -10.30 -4.23 40.12
N ALA A 385 -11.06 -3.54 40.97
CA ALA A 385 -11.71 -4.18 42.12
C ALA A 385 -12.72 -5.25 41.67
N ALA A 386 -13.58 -4.92 40.69
CA ALA A 386 -14.53 -5.86 40.11
C ALA A 386 -13.83 -7.05 39.43
N LEU A 387 -12.70 -6.82 38.74
CA LEU A 387 -11.87 -7.88 38.19
C LEU A 387 -11.39 -8.84 39.28
N GLY A 388 -10.86 -8.31 40.38
CA GLY A 388 -10.40 -9.11 41.53
C GLY A 388 -11.53 -9.91 42.17
N THR A 389 -12.71 -9.32 42.34
CA THR A 389 -13.90 -10.02 42.86
C THR A 389 -14.29 -11.21 41.98
N VAL A 390 -14.28 -11.03 40.66
CA VAL A 390 -14.61 -12.11 39.71
C VAL A 390 -13.55 -13.21 39.72
N HIS A 391 -12.26 -12.87 39.76
CA HIS A 391 -11.17 -13.85 39.81
C HIS A 391 -11.10 -14.60 41.15
N ALA A 392 -11.64 -14.03 42.23
CA ALA A 392 -11.78 -14.74 43.50
C ALA A 392 -12.89 -15.81 43.46
N ARG A 393 -13.94 -15.61 42.66
CA ARG A 393 -15.02 -16.59 42.47
C ARG A 393 -14.67 -17.67 41.45
N TRP A 394 -14.14 -17.28 40.30
CA TRP A 394 -13.89 -18.17 39.18
C TRP A 394 -12.46 -18.11 38.70
N ASN A 395 -11.90 -19.28 38.40
CA ASN A 395 -10.54 -19.40 37.90
C ASN A 395 -10.42 -18.73 36.50
N PRO A 396 -9.51 -17.77 36.32
CA PRO A 396 -9.26 -17.16 35.02
C PRO A 396 -8.51 -18.11 34.10
N VAL A 397 -8.84 -18.09 32.81
CA VAL A 397 -8.14 -18.86 31.78
C VAL A 397 -6.83 -18.14 31.41
N PRO A 398 -5.65 -18.78 31.55
CA PRO A 398 -4.36 -18.17 31.20
C PRO A 398 -4.32 -17.68 29.75
N GLY A 399 -3.67 -16.55 29.51
CA GLY A 399 -3.53 -15.93 28.18
C GLY A 399 -4.81 -15.30 27.62
N ARG A 400 -5.93 -15.31 28.34
CA ARG A 400 -7.21 -14.67 27.95
C ARG A 400 -7.57 -13.41 28.73
N PHE A 401 -6.64 -12.89 29.53
CA PHE A 401 -6.77 -11.58 30.15
C PHE A 401 -6.14 -10.51 29.24
N LYS A 402 -6.87 -9.41 29.03
CA LYS A 402 -6.39 -8.24 28.27
C LYS A 402 -6.80 -6.96 28.97
N ASP A 403 -5.81 -6.14 29.29
CA ASP A 403 -6.02 -4.83 29.91
C ASP A 403 -6.00 -3.73 28.84
N TYR A 404 -7.17 -3.42 28.28
CA TYR A 404 -7.30 -2.28 27.36
C TYR A 404 -7.49 -0.93 28.07
N ILE A 405 -7.47 -0.88 29.41
CA ILE A 405 -7.47 0.40 30.13
C ILE A 405 -6.04 0.95 30.14
N ALA A 406 -5.06 0.12 30.49
CA ALA A 406 -3.64 0.46 30.47
C ALA A 406 -3.10 0.60 29.04
N MET A 407 -3.53 -0.30 28.13
CA MET A 407 -3.15 -0.30 26.72
C MET A 407 -4.39 -0.12 25.84
N PRO A 408 -4.91 1.13 25.69
CA PRO A 408 -6.09 1.39 24.86
C PRO A 408 -5.86 0.96 23.41
N LYS A 409 -6.93 0.49 22.76
CA LYS A 409 -6.85 0.21 21.32
C LYS A 409 -6.80 1.50 20.51
N PHE A 410 -6.39 1.35 19.25
CA PHE A 410 -6.33 2.43 18.27
C PHE A 410 -7.60 3.30 18.19
N ASN A 411 -8.78 2.68 18.26
CA ASN A 411 -10.07 3.39 18.24
C ASN A 411 -10.50 3.93 19.63
N MET A 412 -9.54 4.19 20.51
CA MET A 412 -9.75 4.66 21.89
C MET A 412 -10.59 3.74 22.76
N TYR A 413 -10.73 2.47 22.35
CA TYR A 413 -11.48 1.47 23.10
C TYR A 413 -10.74 1.10 24.39
N GLN A 414 -11.45 1.24 25.51
CA GLN A 414 -10.96 0.92 26.86
C GLN A 414 -11.92 -0.04 27.57
N SER A 415 -11.39 -1.16 28.06
CA SER A 415 -12.10 -2.15 28.87
C SER A 415 -11.12 -3.23 29.35
N LEU A 416 -11.39 -3.82 30.52
CA LEU A 416 -10.74 -5.06 30.94
C LEU A 416 -11.50 -6.24 30.35
N HIS A 417 -10.80 -7.12 29.63
CA HIS A 417 -11.37 -8.35 29.10
C HIS A 417 -10.75 -9.53 29.84
N THR A 418 -11.59 -10.42 30.34
CA THR A 418 -11.12 -11.66 30.97
C THR A 418 -12.07 -12.80 30.61
N THR A 419 -11.53 -14.00 30.46
CA THR A 419 -12.33 -15.23 30.34
C THR A 419 -12.11 -16.07 31.57
N VAL A 420 -13.20 -16.46 32.22
CA VAL A 420 -13.19 -17.29 33.44
C VAL A 420 -14.03 -18.55 33.22
N ILE A 421 -13.78 -19.60 34.01
CA ILE A 421 -14.59 -20.82 33.97
C ILE A 421 -15.77 -20.65 34.93
N GLY A 422 -16.98 -20.52 34.38
CA GLY A 422 -18.21 -20.29 35.15
C GLY A 422 -18.76 -21.54 35.86
N PRO A 423 -19.93 -21.42 36.52
CA PRO A 423 -20.46 -22.42 37.45
C PRO A 423 -20.79 -23.78 36.81
N SER A 424 -21.06 -23.82 35.51
CA SER A 424 -21.31 -25.07 34.77
C SER A 424 -20.08 -25.60 34.02
N GLY A 425 -18.86 -25.16 34.39
CA GLY A 425 -17.62 -25.49 33.67
C GLY A 425 -17.50 -24.82 32.30
N LYS A 426 -18.43 -23.93 31.94
CA LYS A 426 -18.46 -23.24 30.65
C LYS A 426 -17.69 -21.92 30.73
N PRO A 427 -16.94 -21.55 29.68
CA PRO A 427 -16.20 -20.29 29.67
C PRO A 427 -17.16 -19.10 29.61
N VAL A 428 -16.93 -18.10 30.46
CA VAL A 428 -17.66 -16.83 30.50
C VAL A 428 -16.69 -15.70 30.15
N GLU A 429 -17.03 -14.88 29.17
CA GLU A 429 -16.27 -13.68 28.82
C GLU A 429 -16.83 -12.48 29.58
N LEU A 430 -16.00 -11.81 30.38
CA LEU A 430 -16.36 -10.60 31.09
C LEU A 430 -15.68 -9.38 30.48
N GLN A 431 -16.44 -8.31 30.36
CA GLN A 431 -15.98 -6.98 29.94
C GLN A 431 -16.30 -5.97 31.02
N ILE A 432 -15.26 -5.48 31.70
CA ILE A 432 -15.39 -4.52 32.78
C ILE A 432 -14.91 -3.16 32.26
N ARG A 433 -15.72 -2.12 32.44
CA ARG A 433 -15.38 -0.75 32.02
C ARG A 433 -16.24 0.27 32.76
N THR A 434 -15.81 1.53 32.77
CA THR A 434 -16.63 2.59 33.35
C THR A 434 -17.80 3.00 32.44
N PHE A 435 -18.79 3.74 32.96
CA PHE A 435 -19.83 4.35 32.13
C PHE A 435 -19.26 5.28 31.05
N ASP A 436 -18.20 6.02 31.36
CA ASP A 436 -17.51 6.89 30.39
C ASP A 436 -16.78 6.09 29.31
N MET A 437 -16.07 5.03 29.70
CA MET A 437 -15.44 4.11 28.76
C MET A 437 -16.48 3.41 27.89
N HIS A 438 -17.66 3.09 28.44
CA HIS A 438 -18.76 2.51 27.70
C HIS A 438 -19.30 3.49 26.65
N ARG A 439 -19.60 4.74 27.01
CA ARG A 439 -20.06 5.77 26.07
C ARG A 439 -19.06 5.99 24.94
N ARG A 440 -17.76 6.11 25.26
CA ARG A 440 -16.68 6.21 24.27
C ARG A 440 -16.56 4.97 23.39
N ALA A 441 -16.78 3.78 23.92
CA ALA A 441 -16.70 2.56 23.13
C ALA A 441 -17.92 2.31 22.22
N GLU A 442 -19.11 2.81 22.55
CA GLU A 442 -20.30 2.64 21.70
C GLU A 442 -20.40 3.73 20.62
N TYR A 443 -20.07 4.98 20.99
CA TYR A 443 -20.25 6.16 20.14
C TYR A 443 -18.94 6.76 19.63
N GLY A 444 -17.78 6.26 20.08
CA GLY A 444 -16.48 6.65 19.54
C GLY A 444 -16.19 8.14 19.72
N ILE A 445 -15.73 8.76 18.63
CA ILE A 445 -15.39 10.18 18.62
C ILE A 445 -16.62 11.08 18.91
N ALA A 446 -17.84 10.64 18.58
CA ALA A 446 -19.07 11.38 18.90
C ALA A 446 -19.22 11.67 20.41
N ALA A 447 -18.85 10.69 21.26
CA ALA A 447 -18.88 10.87 22.71
C ALA A 447 -17.82 11.87 23.23
N HIS A 448 -16.71 12.05 22.50
CA HIS A 448 -15.64 12.97 22.89
C HIS A 448 -16.03 14.44 22.70
N TRP A 449 -16.82 14.77 21.66
CA TRP A 449 -17.31 16.14 21.47
C TRP A 449 -18.29 16.59 22.55
N LYS A 450 -19.11 15.68 23.08
CA LYS A 450 -19.99 15.96 24.22
C LYS A 450 -19.21 16.46 25.45
N TYR A 451 -18.08 15.82 25.74
CA TYR A 451 -17.27 16.14 26.93
C TYR A 451 -16.50 17.47 26.79
N LYS A 452 -16.10 17.85 25.56
CA LYS A 452 -15.39 19.13 25.32
C LYS A 452 -16.29 20.34 25.56
N GLN A 453 -17.60 20.25 25.32
CA GLN A 453 -18.54 21.33 25.66
C GLN A 453 -18.66 21.54 27.18
N GLU A 454 -18.69 20.46 27.96
CA GLU A 454 -18.73 20.53 29.42
C GLU A 454 -17.44 21.13 30.02
N ALA A 455 -16.27 20.82 29.43
CA ALA A 455 -14.98 21.37 29.86
C ALA A 455 -14.79 22.87 29.53
N VAL A 456 -15.44 23.38 28.47
CA VAL A 456 -15.38 24.80 28.07
C VAL A 456 -16.39 25.66 28.84
N ALA A 457 -17.48 25.06 29.36
CA ALA A 457 -18.57 25.77 30.03
C ALA A 457 -18.41 25.99 31.56
N GLY A 458 -17.26 25.64 32.15
CA GLY A 458 -16.89 26.02 33.51
C GLY A 458 -17.31 25.07 34.64
N ALA A 459 -16.33 24.77 35.50
CA ALA A 459 -16.44 24.28 36.87
C ALA A 459 -17.24 22.98 37.13
N SER A 460 -16.59 21.83 36.95
CA SER A 460 -16.83 20.69 37.86
C SER A 460 -15.54 19.94 38.15
N LYS A 461 -15.16 19.92 39.43
CA LYS A 461 -14.04 19.15 39.98
C LYS A 461 -14.44 17.67 40.03
N VAL A 462 -14.29 16.94 38.93
CA VAL A 462 -14.09 15.48 39.02
C VAL A 462 -12.58 15.26 39.08
N ARG A 463 -12.07 14.93 40.28
CA ARG A 463 -10.68 14.52 40.49
C ARG A 463 -10.48 13.18 39.77
N THR A 464 -9.85 13.22 38.61
CA THR A 464 -9.10 12.08 38.07
C THR A 464 -7.64 12.33 38.40
N ASP A 465 -7.06 11.47 39.24
CA ASP A 465 -5.68 11.57 39.73
C ASP A 465 -4.65 11.15 38.66
N VAL A 466 -4.74 11.74 37.47
CA VAL A 466 -3.77 11.58 36.38
C VAL A 466 -3.14 12.95 36.12
N PRO A 467 -1.80 13.10 36.07
CA PRO A 467 -1.17 14.39 35.85
C PRO A 467 -1.56 14.93 34.46
N LYS A 468 -2.27 16.06 34.44
CA LYS A 468 -2.50 16.84 33.20
C LYS A 468 -1.20 17.53 32.81
N ASN A 469 -0.53 17.04 31.78
CA ASN A 469 0.51 17.82 31.12
C ASN A 469 -0.15 19.04 30.45
N THR A 470 0.32 20.23 30.82
CA THR A 470 -0.23 21.51 30.39
C THR A 470 0.15 21.81 28.94
N GLY A 471 -0.72 21.45 27.99
CA GLY A 471 -0.65 21.86 26.59
C GLY A 471 -2.04 22.12 26.02
N ARG A 472 -2.57 23.34 26.18
CA ARG A 472 -3.86 23.75 25.60
C ARG A 472 -3.77 23.71 24.06
N GLY A 473 -4.30 22.63 23.46
CA GLY A 473 -4.52 22.52 22.02
C GLY A 473 -3.95 21.26 21.34
N GLN A 474 -3.13 20.47 22.04
CA GLN A 474 -2.35 19.39 21.41
C GLN A 474 -2.99 17.99 21.54
N ASP A 475 -3.88 17.78 22.52
CA ASP A 475 -4.49 16.47 22.76
C ASP A 475 -5.43 16.03 21.62
N THR A 476 -6.30 16.92 21.11
CA THR A 476 -7.17 16.60 19.94
C THR A 476 -6.38 16.33 18.67
N VAL A 477 -5.13 16.77 18.64
CA VAL A 477 -4.21 16.71 17.50
C VAL A 477 -3.40 15.41 17.51
N ASN A 478 -3.06 14.88 18.69
CA ASN A 478 -2.45 13.55 18.84
C ASN A 478 -3.47 12.41 18.73
N ASP A 479 -4.72 12.62 19.17
CA ASP A 479 -5.79 11.62 19.14
C ASP A 479 -6.24 11.18 17.73
N MET A 480 -5.75 11.86 16.68
CA MET A 480 -6.14 11.64 15.28
C MET A 480 -4.93 11.35 14.38
N ALA A 481 -3.88 10.75 14.95
CA ALA A 481 -2.65 10.39 14.23
C ALA A 481 -2.92 9.60 12.93
N TRP A 482 -3.90 8.68 12.92
CA TRP A 482 -4.24 7.94 11.70
C TRP A 482 -4.88 8.77 10.60
N LEU A 483 -5.71 9.76 10.92
CA LEU A 483 -6.34 10.63 9.91
C LEU A 483 -5.28 11.48 9.22
N ARG A 484 -4.25 11.92 9.96
CA ARG A 484 -3.07 12.57 9.38
C ARG A 484 -2.23 11.62 8.56
N GLN A 485 -2.02 10.40 9.04
CA GLN A 485 -1.32 9.36 8.28
C GLN A 485 -2.02 9.07 6.95
N LEU A 486 -3.35 9.02 6.92
CA LEU A 486 -4.14 8.89 5.69
C LEU A 486 -4.00 10.10 4.74
N LEU A 487 -3.95 11.32 5.28
CA LEU A 487 -3.68 12.53 4.49
C LEU A 487 -2.27 12.53 3.91
N ASP A 488 -1.28 12.13 4.69
CA ASP A 488 0.10 12.09 4.22
C ASP A 488 0.26 11.00 3.16
N TRP A 489 -0.44 9.87 3.28
CA TRP A 489 -0.50 8.87 2.20
C TRP A 489 -1.12 9.42 0.92
N GLN A 490 -2.18 10.24 1.03
CA GLN A 490 -2.79 10.88 -0.13
C GLN A 490 -1.83 11.86 -0.84
N LYS A 491 -0.90 12.48 -0.10
CA LYS A 491 0.18 13.29 -0.68
C LYS A 491 1.27 12.42 -1.31
N GLU A 492 1.49 11.22 -0.79
CA GLU A 492 2.54 10.30 -1.24
C GLU A 492 2.12 9.40 -2.41
N THR A 493 0.83 9.15 -2.62
CA THR A 493 0.32 8.26 -3.69
C THR A 493 -0.41 9.06 -4.78
N GLU A 494 0.10 8.99 -6.00
CA GLU A 494 -0.50 9.66 -7.17
C GLU A 494 -1.72 8.88 -7.71
N ASP A 495 -1.66 7.54 -7.75
CA ASP A 495 -2.73 6.66 -8.24
C ASP A 495 -3.82 6.38 -7.17
N PRO A 496 -5.09 6.77 -7.42
CA PRO A 496 -6.21 6.44 -6.53
C PRO A 496 -6.41 4.94 -6.28
N SER A 497 -6.17 4.08 -7.29
CA SER A 497 -6.47 2.64 -7.19
C SER A 497 -5.52 1.96 -6.20
N GLU A 498 -4.23 2.29 -6.28
CA GLU A 498 -3.22 1.85 -5.33
C GLU A 498 -3.52 2.35 -3.91
N PHE A 499 -3.99 3.60 -3.78
CA PHE A 499 -4.43 4.15 -2.51
C PHE A 499 -5.58 3.34 -1.89
N LEU A 500 -6.58 2.92 -2.69
CA LEU A 500 -7.67 2.09 -2.20
C LEU A 500 -7.21 0.71 -1.74
N GLU A 501 -6.34 0.06 -2.50
CA GLU A 501 -5.83 -1.26 -2.11
C GLU A 501 -5.02 -1.19 -0.82
N SER A 502 -4.18 -0.15 -0.69
CA SER A 502 -3.44 0.14 0.54
C SER A 502 -4.40 0.38 1.72
N LEU A 503 -5.41 1.23 1.51
CA LEU A 503 -6.43 1.51 2.52
C LEU A 503 -7.22 0.25 2.91
N ARG A 504 -7.64 -0.57 1.94
CA ARG A 504 -8.33 -1.85 2.20
C ARG A 504 -7.46 -2.82 2.98
N PHE A 505 -6.17 -2.91 2.64
CA PHE A 505 -5.22 -3.76 3.35
C PHE A 505 -5.05 -3.32 4.80
N ASP A 506 -4.92 -2.01 5.03
CA ASP A 506 -4.78 -1.42 6.36
C ASP A 506 -6.07 -1.53 7.19
N LEU A 507 -7.23 -1.29 6.57
CA LEU A 507 -8.55 -1.39 7.22
C LEU A 507 -8.94 -2.82 7.60
N SER A 508 -8.44 -3.84 6.88
CA SER A 508 -8.89 -5.23 7.03
C SER A 508 -8.01 -6.09 7.95
N ARG A 509 -6.76 -5.71 8.20
CA ARG A 509 -5.83 -6.53 9.00
C ARG A 509 -5.76 -6.06 10.46
N ASN A 510 -5.56 -7.02 11.35
CA ASN A 510 -5.23 -6.72 12.75
C ASN A 510 -3.87 -6.03 12.79
N GLU A 511 -3.72 -5.05 13.67
CA GLU A 511 -2.45 -4.36 13.91
C GLU A 511 -1.67 -5.08 15.03
N VAL A 512 -0.34 -5.09 14.90
CA VAL A 512 0.62 -5.43 15.95
C VAL A 512 1.29 -4.14 16.44
N PHE A 513 1.36 -4.00 17.77
CA PHE A 513 1.97 -2.88 18.46
C PHE A 513 3.37 -3.29 18.89
N VAL A 514 4.36 -2.56 18.39
CA VAL A 514 5.77 -2.78 18.70
C VAL A 514 6.33 -1.54 19.38
N PHE A 515 7.25 -1.77 20.32
CA PHE A 515 7.88 -0.72 21.10
C PHE A 515 9.19 -0.31 20.45
N THR A 516 9.41 1.00 20.38
CA THR A 516 10.74 1.56 20.14
C THR A 516 11.57 1.44 21.43
N PRO A 517 12.91 1.54 21.34
CA PRO A 517 13.77 1.51 22.52
C PRO A 517 13.55 2.69 23.47
N LYS A 518 12.92 3.76 22.96
CA LYS A 518 12.54 4.96 23.71
C LYS A 518 11.19 4.82 24.43
N GLY A 519 10.48 3.73 24.21
CA GLY A 519 9.15 3.47 24.78
C GLY A 519 7.98 3.95 23.92
N ASP A 520 8.22 4.58 22.77
CA ASP A 520 7.15 4.96 21.83
C ASP A 520 6.55 3.70 21.18
N VAL A 521 5.23 3.66 21.06
CA VAL A 521 4.49 2.55 20.44
C VAL A 521 4.22 2.85 18.98
N ILE A 522 4.60 1.92 18.09
CA ILE A 522 4.31 2.00 16.66
C ILE A 522 3.36 0.85 16.29
N ALA A 523 2.29 1.19 15.58
CA ALA A 523 1.33 0.22 15.06
C ALA A 523 1.72 -0.20 13.63
N LEU A 524 1.78 -1.51 13.40
CA LEU A 524 2.12 -2.14 12.12
C LEU A 524 1.08 -3.20 11.75
N PRO A 525 0.93 -3.57 10.47
CA PRO A 525 0.03 -4.66 10.09
C PRO A 525 0.48 -6.01 10.66
N ALA A 526 -0.47 -6.90 10.99
CA ALA A 526 -0.17 -8.26 11.47
C ALA A 526 0.75 -9.02 10.50
N GLY A 527 1.83 -9.60 11.07
CA GLY A 527 2.89 -10.25 10.31
C GLY A 527 3.88 -9.29 9.68
N ALA A 528 3.90 -8.02 10.10
CA ALA A 528 4.94 -7.06 9.72
C ALA A 528 6.33 -7.53 10.15
N THR A 529 7.34 -7.09 9.40
CA THR A 529 8.73 -7.42 9.64
C THR A 529 9.51 -6.23 10.23
N PRO A 530 10.74 -6.45 10.75
CA PRO A 530 11.59 -5.35 11.19
C PRO A 530 11.86 -4.29 10.11
N VAL A 531 11.83 -4.67 8.83
CA VAL A 531 11.93 -3.72 7.70
C VAL A 531 10.69 -2.82 7.63
N ASP A 532 9.50 -3.39 7.80
CA ASP A 532 8.25 -2.62 7.87
C ASP A 532 8.29 -1.60 9.01
N PHE A 533 8.82 -1.99 10.17
CA PHE A 533 9.05 -1.09 11.31
C PHE A 533 10.02 0.05 10.96
N ALA A 534 11.15 -0.26 10.31
CA ALA A 534 12.13 0.75 9.92
C ALA A 534 11.54 1.82 8.99
N TYR A 535 10.74 1.42 7.99
CA TYR A 535 10.04 2.35 7.09
C TYR A 535 8.88 3.10 7.76
N ALA A 536 8.30 2.55 8.83
CA ALA A 536 7.29 3.23 9.63
C ALA A 536 7.91 4.34 10.49
N VAL A 537 9.10 4.12 11.06
CA VAL A 537 9.85 5.15 11.79
C VAL A 537 10.25 6.29 10.84
N HIS A 538 10.98 5.96 9.77
CA HIS A 538 11.38 6.95 8.76
C HIS A 538 11.83 6.28 7.46
N THR A 539 11.55 6.91 6.31
CA THR A 539 11.95 6.34 5.01
C THR A 539 13.47 6.18 4.87
N GLU A 540 14.27 7.14 5.37
CA GLU A 540 15.74 6.98 5.36
C GLU A 540 16.25 5.89 6.28
N VAL A 541 15.59 5.65 7.42
CA VAL A 541 15.94 4.56 8.34
C VAL A 541 15.65 3.22 7.65
N GLY A 542 14.50 3.10 6.98
CA GLY A 542 14.17 1.97 6.12
C GLY A 542 15.21 1.72 5.02
N HIS A 543 15.57 2.73 4.22
CA HIS A 543 16.57 2.58 3.15
C HIS A 543 17.95 2.14 3.67
N ARG A 544 18.34 2.59 4.87
CA ARG A 544 19.66 2.31 5.46
C ARG A 544 19.69 1.10 6.38
N THR A 545 18.61 0.33 6.47
CA THR A 545 18.49 -0.80 7.40
C THR A 545 19.42 -1.95 6.99
N ILE A 546 20.26 -2.43 7.91
CA ILE A 546 21.13 -3.61 7.72
C ILE A 546 20.64 -4.80 8.54
N GLY A 547 20.16 -4.55 9.76
CA GLY A 547 19.75 -5.60 10.68
C GLY A 547 18.81 -5.06 11.74
N ALA A 548 18.20 -5.98 12.48
CA ALA A 548 17.32 -5.64 13.58
C ALA A 548 17.54 -6.56 14.79
N ARG A 549 17.23 -6.02 15.96
CA ARG A 549 17.22 -6.73 17.23
C ARG A 549 15.83 -6.62 17.84
N VAL A 550 15.25 -7.75 18.23
CA VAL A 550 13.93 -7.85 18.87
C VAL A 550 14.13 -8.41 20.27
N ASN A 551 13.63 -7.70 21.29
CA ASN A 551 13.75 -8.06 22.71
C ASN A 551 15.19 -8.39 23.14
N GLY A 552 16.18 -7.65 22.63
CA GLY A 552 17.59 -7.87 22.95
C GLY A 552 18.32 -8.90 22.06
N ARG A 553 17.62 -9.64 21.19
CA ARG A 553 18.21 -10.70 20.33
C ARG A 553 18.24 -10.30 18.86
N LEU A 554 19.35 -10.59 18.16
CA LEU A 554 19.46 -10.39 16.71
C LEU A 554 18.50 -11.33 15.99
N VAL A 555 17.65 -10.77 15.13
CA VAL A 555 16.68 -11.53 14.34
C VAL A 555 16.88 -11.27 12.84
N PRO A 556 16.58 -12.25 11.97
CA PRO A 556 16.53 -12.02 10.53
C PRO A 556 15.51 -10.94 10.16
N LEU A 557 15.79 -10.17 9.11
CA LEU A 557 14.88 -9.12 8.60
C LEU A 557 13.53 -9.66 8.11
N GLU A 558 13.44 -10.97 7.83
CA GLU A 558 12.22 -11.66 7.38
C GLU A 558 11.31 -12.10 8.53
N SER A 559 11.81 -12.05 9.78
CA SER A 559 11.05 -12.48 10.95
C SER A 559 9.81 -11.61 11.16
N THR A 560 8.72 -12.21 11.64
CA THR A 560 7.48 -11.50 11.97
C THR A 560 7.56 -10.90 13.36
N LEU A 561 7.01 -9.71 13.53
CA LEU A 561 6.91 -9.02 14.81
C LEU A 561 5.60 -9.36 15.53
N ASP A 562 5.68 -9.60 16.83
CA ASP A 562 4.54 -9.86 17.71
C ASP A 562 4.17 -8.63 18.55
N ASN A 563 2.98 -8.69 19.16
CA ASN A 563 2.50 -7.63 20.05
C ASN A 563 3.37 -7.53 21.31
N GLY A 564 3.93 -6.35 21.53
CA GLY A 564 4.73 -6.04 22.71
C GLY A 564 6.24 -6.21 22.51
N ASP A 565 6.68 -6.54 21.30
CA ASP A 565 8.09 -6.66 20.98
C ASP A 565 8.80 -5.30 20.98
N LEU A 566 9.98 -5.25 21.61
CA LEU A 566 10.87 -4.10 21.56
C LEU A 566 11.84 -4.25 20.39
N VAL A 567 11.75 -3.35 19.41
CA VAL A 567 12.47 -3.44 18.14
C VAL A 567 13.54 -2.35 18.04
N GLU A 568 14.79 -2.77 17.87
CA GLU A 568 15.96 -1.94 17.58
C GLU A 568 16.40 -2.17 16.13
N VAL A 569 16.54 -1.09 15.34
CA VAL A 569 17.01 -1.17 13.95
C VAL A 569 18.43 -0.64 13.85
N PHE A 570 19.30 -1.39 13.17
CA PHE A 570 20.66 -0.96 12.85
C PHE A 570 20.70 -0.35 11.45
N THR A 571 21.15 0.91 11.38
CA THR A 571 21.32 1.64 10.12
C THR A 571 22.80 1.84 9.77
N SER A 572 23.16 1.79 8.49
CA SER A 572 24.50 2.15 8.01
C SER A 572 24.51 3.41 7.15
N LYS A 573 25.66 4.10 7.16
CA LYS A 573 25.92 5.30 6.36
C LYS A 573 26.76 5.02 5.10
N ALA A 574 27.09 3.76 4.81
CA ALA A 574 27.88 3.41 3.62
C ALA A 574 27.14 3.79 2.32
N ALA A 575 27.88 4.27 1.31
CA ALA A 575 27.30 4.73 0.04
C ALA A 575 26.60 3.62 -0.77
N GLY A 576 26.93 2.35 -0.52
CA GLY A 576 26.26 1.18 -1.10
C GLY A 576 25.20 0.53 -0.20
N ALA A 577 24.83 1.15 0.93
CA ALA A 577 23.78 0.64 1.80
C ALA A 577 22.41 1.08 1.28
N GLY A 578 21.68 0.15 0.68
CA GLY A 578 20.32 0.35 0.15
C GLY A 578 19.46 -0.91 0.32
N PRO A 579 18.14 -0.80 0.09
CA PRO A 579 17.23 -1.94 0.14
C PRO A 579 17.57 -2.95 -0.97
N SER A 580 17.43 -4.26 -0.69
CA SER A 580 17.56 -5.30 -1.72
C SER A 580 16.21 -5.61 -2.38
N ARG A 581 16.25 -6.22 -3.58
CA ARG A 581 15.02 -6.61 -4.30
C ARG A 581 14.25 -7.70 -3.56
N ASP A 582 14.93 -8.52 -2.78
CA ASP A 582 14.35 -9.62 -2.00
C ASP A 582 13.39 -9.11 -0.92
N TRP A 583 13.59 -7.86 -0.45
CA TRP A 583 12.69 -7.23 0.52
C TRP A 583 11.26 -7.14 0.00
N LEU A 584 11.07 -6.96 -1.32
CA LEU A 584 9.73 -6.93 -1.92
C LEU A 584 8.98 -8.26 -1.77
N GLY A 585 9.67 -9.37 -1.50
CA GLY A 585 9.07 -10.69 -1.30
C GLY A 585 8.49 -10.90 0.10
N PHE A 586 9.14 -10.38 1.14
CA PHE A 586 8.73 -10.61 2.54
C PHE A 586 8.07 -9.41 3.24
N VAL A 587 8.35 -8.18 2.80
CA VAL A 587 7.75 -6.94 3.33
C VAL A 587 6.23 -7.00 3.19
N LYS A 588 5.51 -6.79 4.29
CA LYS A 588 4.03 -6.87 4.30
C LYS A 588 3.38 -5.50 4.20
N SER A 589 4.03 -4.44 4.66
CA SER A 589 3.45 -3.09 4.59
C SER A 589 3.43 -2.56 3.16
N PRO A 590 2.26 -2.12 2.64
CA PRO A 590 2.17 -1.46 1.33
C PRO A 590 3.09 -0.24 1.25
N ARG A 591 3.21 0.53 2.34
CA ARG A 591 4.07 1.71 2.44
C ARG A 591 5.54 1.35 2.18
N ALA A 592 6.07 0.35 2.89
CA ALA A 592 7.45 -0.07 2.73
C ALA A 592 7.69 -0.60 1.31
N ARG A 593 6.79 -1.44 0.79
CA ARG A 593 6.86 -1.96 -0.59
C ARG A 593 6.90 -0.85 -1.64
N ASN A 594 6.08 0.18 -1.47
CA ASN A 594 6.00 1.31 -2.40
C ASN A 594 7.24 2.21 -2.32
N LYS A 595 7.76 2.48 -1.11
CA LYS A 595 9.01 3.22 -0.93
C LYS A 595 10.21 2.47 -1.52
N ILE A 596 10.29 1.15 -1.34
CA ILE A 596 11.33 0.31 -1.94
C ILE A 596 11.23 0.34 -3.48
N ARG A 597 10.03 0.19 -4.05
CA ARG A 597 9.81 0.30 -5.50
C ARG A 597 10.20 1.67 -6.05
N ALA A 598 9.81 2.75 -5.35
CA ALA A 598 10.15 4.11 -5.72
C ALA A 598 11.66 4.36 -5.67
N TRP A 599 12.35 3.80 -4.67
CA TRP A 599 13.80 3.86 -4.55
C TRP A 599 14.50 3.21 -5.76
N PHE A 600 14.10 1.99 -6.14
CA PHE A 600 14.63 1.31 -7.33
C PHE A 600 14.26 2.01 -8.64
N SER A 601 13.09 2.65 -8.71
CA SER A 601 12.70 3.43 -9.89
C SER A 601 13.54 4.68 -10.03
N LYS A 602 13.90 5.33 -8.92
CA LYS A 602 14.76 6.52 -8.92
C LYS A 602 16.20 6.15 -9.28
N GLU A 603 16.74 5.10 -8.66
CA GLU A 603 18.09 4.62 -8.96
C GLU A 603 18.22 4.18 -10.43
N ARG A 604 17.24 3.42 -10.95
CA ARG A 604 17.19 3.06 -12.37
C ARG A 604 17.10 4.27 -13.28
N ARG A 605 16.32 5.29 -12.89
CA ARG A 605 16.18 6.52 -13.68
C ARG A 605 17.49 7.31 -13.72
N ASP A 606 18.20 7.43 -12.60
CA ASP A 606 19.50 8.11 -12.55
C ASP A 606 20.56 7.33 -13.37
N GLU A 607 20.57 6.00 -13.28
CA GLU A 607 21.44 5.15 -14.11
C GLU A 607 21.08 5.24 -15.61
N ALA A 608 19.79 5.23 -15.96
CA ALA A 608 19.31 5.40 -17.32
C ALA A 608 19.66 6.79 -17.88
N ILE A 609 19.61 7.84 -17.06
CA ILE A 609 20.03 9.18 -17.47
C ILE A 609 21.51 9.19 -17.82
N GLU A 610 22.37 8.61 -16.98
CA GLU A 610 23.81 8.53 -17.26
C GLU A 610 24.11 7.68 -18.50
N GLN A 611 23.48 6.51 -18.63
CA GLN A 611 23.59 5.68 -19.83
C GLN A 611 23.09 6.39 -21.09
N GLY A 612 22.01 7.17 -20.98
CA GLY A 612 21.45 7.98 -22.06
C GLY A 612 22.34 9.14 -22.49
N LYS A 613 22.95 9.85 -21.53
CA LYS A 613 23.97 10.89 -21.79
C LYS A 613 25.16 10.30 -22.55
N ASP A 614 25.66 9.16 -22.08
CA ASP A 614 26.76 8.44 -22.73
C ASP A 614 26.39 7.97 -24.13
N ALA A 615 25.16 7.49 -24.33
CA ALA A 615 24.67 7.06 -25.64
C ALA A 615 24.57 8.22 -26.64
N ILE A 616 24.06 9.38 -26.22
CA ILE A 616 24.05 10.60 -27.04
C ILE A 616 25.48 11.05 -27.34
N ALA A 617 26.36 11.11 -26.33
CA ALA A 617 27.74 11.53 -26.51
C ALA A 617 28.49 10.64 -27.50
N ARG A 618 28.24 9.31 -27.47
CA ARG A 618 28.77 8.36 -28.46
C ARG A 618 28.19 8.61 -29.85
N ALA A 619 26.90 8.85 -29.97
CA ALA A 619 26.23 9.11 -31.26
C ALA A 619 26.72 10.42 -31.91
N MET A 620 26.90 11.48 -31.13
CA MET A 620 27.44 12.77 -31.60
C MET A 620 28.91 12.65 -32.07
N ARG A 621 29.75 11.91 -31.33
CA ARG A 621 31.13 11.63 -31.76
C ARG A 621 31.18 10.90 -33.10
N LYS A 622 30.24 9.98 -33.35
CA LYS A 622 30.18 9.20 -34.58
C LYS A 622 29.83 10.06 -35.81
N GLN A 623 29.11 11.16 -35.62
CA GLN A 623 28.76 12.13 -36.68
C GLN A 623 29.70 13.34 -36.75
N ASN A 624 30.84 13.31 -36.04
CA ASN A 624 31.87 14.35 -36.08
C ASN A 624 31.40 15.77 -35.64
N LEU A 625 30.34 15.84 -34.82
CA LEU A 625 29.77 17.12 -34.36
C LEU A 625 30.54 17.70 -33.16
N PRO A 626 30.70 19.04 -33.06
CA PRO A 626 31.36 19.66 -31.92
C PRO A 626 30.51 19.55 -30.65
N ILE A 627 30.94 18.67 -29.73
CA ILE A 627 30.27 18.36 -28.45
C ILE A 627 29.99 19.62 -27.61
N GLN A 628 30.85 20.65 -27.69
CA GLN A 628 30.78 21.81 -26.80
C GLN A 628 29.69 22.83 -27.18
N ARG A 629 29.26 22.89 -28.45
CA ARG A 629 28.32 23.93 -28.91
C ARG A 629 26.86 23.47 -28.87
N ILE A 630 26.61 22.16 -29.07
CA ILE A 630 25.28 21.55 -29.16
C ILE A 630 24.74 21.09 -27.78
N LEU A 631 25.61 20.85 -26.80
CA LEU A 631 25.20 20.59 -25.40
C LEU A 631 24.80 21.86 -24.63
N THR A 632 24.66 23.00 -25.32
CA THR A 632 23.95 24.16 -24.77
C THR A 632 22.49 23.74 -24.55
N GLY A 633 22.06 23.77 -23.28
CA GLY A 633 20.80 23.16 -22.83
C GLY A 633 19.57 23.58 -23.64
N ASP A 634 19.56 24.78 -24.23
CA ASP A 634 18.41 25.36 -24.90
C ASP A 634 17.95 24.58 -26.14
N SER A 635 18.88 24.03 -26.94
CA SER A 635 18.53 23.25 -28.14
C SER A 635 17.95 21.87 -27.78
N LEU A 636 18.52 21.22 -26.76
CA LEU A 636 18.04 19.94 -26.24
C LEU A 636 16.72 20.07 -25.47
N VAL A 637 16.47 21.20 -24.80
CA VAL A 637 15.17 21.52 -24.18
C VAL A 637 14.09 21.67 -25.23
N THR A 638 14.38 22.41 -26.31
CA THR A 638 13.44 22.61 -27.42
C THR A 638 13.09 21.27 -28.07
N LEU A 639 14.09 20.43 -28.35
CA LEU A 639 13.89 19.09 -28.90
C LEU A 639 13.13 18.16 -27.93
N ALA A 640 13.38 18.25 -26.63
CA ALA A 640 12.63 17.49 -25.64
C ALA A 640 11.14 17.85 -25.68
N HIS A 641 10.81 19.14 -25.76
CA HIS A 641 9.43 19.61 -25.89
C HIS A 641 8.77 19.17 -27.21
N GLU A 642 9.48 19.23 -28.34
CA GLU A 642 8.96 18.72 -29.62
C GLU A 642 8.65 17.22 -29.59
N MET A 643 9.51 16.45 -28.92
CA MET A 643 9.30 15.01 -28.72
C MET A 643 8.29 14.69 -27.60
N ARG A 644 7.64 15.70 -27.04
CA ARG A 644 6.67 15.62 -25.93
C ARG A 644 7.25 15.06 -24.63
N TYR A 645 8.54 15.22 -24.40
CA TYR A 645 9.16 14.98 -23.11
C TYR A 645 9.16 16.27 -22.26
N PRO A 646 8.85 16.18 -20.96
CA PRO A 646 8.72 17.35 -20.10
C PRO A 646 10.04 18.03 -19.75
N ASP A 647 11.15 17.30 -19.76
CA ASP A 647 12.48 17.76 -19.34
C ASP A 647 13.61 16.97 -20.02
N ILE A 648 14.81 17.56 -20.07
CA ILE A 648 16.00 16.94 -20.68
C ILE A 648 16.35 15.62 -19.98
N SER A 649 16.18 15.54 -18.66
CA SER A 649 16.47 14.32 -17.90
C SER A 649 15.52 13.19 -18.27
N SER A 650 14.23 13.48 -18.53
CA SER A 650 13.29 12.51 -19.11
C SER A 650 13.70 12.03 -20.50
N LEU A 651 14.23 12.92 -21.36
CA LEU A 651 14.74 12.53 -22.67
C LEU A 651 15.97 11.61 -22.54
N TYR A 652 16.92 11.95 -21.66
CA TYR A 652 18.07 11.08 -21.38
C TYR A 652 17.66 9.72 -20.82
N ALA A 653 16.72 9.69 -19.85
CA ALA A 653 16.18 8.45 -19.30
C ALA A 653 15.53 7.58 -20.40
N ALA A 654 14.73 8.19 -21.29
CA ALA A 654 14.09 7.48 -22.39
C ALA A 654 15.10 6.86 -23.38
N ILE A 655 16.25 7.51 -23.57
CA ILE A 655 17.33 6.99 -24.41
C ILE A 655 18.09 5.86 -23.70
N GLY A 656 18.37 6.01 -22.40
CA GLY A 656 19.00 4.97 -21.60
C GLY A 656 18.14 3.70 -21.48
N GLU A 657 16.82 3.85 -21.38
CA GLU A 657 15.87 2.73 -21.36
C GLU A 657 15.61 2.13 -22.76
N GLY A 658 16.10 2.77 -23.83
CA GLY A 658 15.96 2.29 -25.20
C GLY A 658 14.61 2.59 -25.86
N HIS A 659 13.76 3.44 -25.25
CA HIS A 659 12.52 3.92 -25.86
C HIS A 659 12.79 4.78 -27.11
N VAL A 660 13.91 5.51 -27.12
CA VAL A 660 14.33 6.36 -28.24
C VAL A 660 15.78 6.06 -28.59
N ALA A 661 16.06 5.84 -29.88
CA ALA A 661 17.42 5.64 -30.35
C ALA A 661 18.22 6.95 -30.32
N ALA A 662 19.38 6.95 -29.64
CA ALA A 662 20.26 8.12 -29.54
C ALA A 662 20.63 8.73 -30.91
N ALA A 663 20.83 7.88 -31.94
CA ALA A 663 21.13 8.33 -33.29
C ALA A 663 20.00 9.15 -33.94
N GLY A 664 18.74 8.77 -33.69
CA GLY A 664 17.58 9.50 -34.21
C GLY A 664 17.39 10.87 -33.56
N VAL A 665 17.77 11.00 -32.28
CA VAL A 665 17.75 12.28 -31.56
C VAL A 665 18.83 13.21 -32.09
N VAL A 666 20.05 12.70 -32.31
CA VAL A 666 21.15 13.49 -32.90
C VAL A 666 20.80 13.97 -34.31
N GLN A 667 20.19 13.11 -35.14
CA GLN A 667 19.79 13.50 -36.50
C GLN A 667 18.75 14.62 -36.52
N LYS A 668 17.75 14.57 -35.62
CA LYS A 668 16.76 15.65 -35.46
C LYS A 668 17.39 16.92 -34.93
N LEU A 669 18.38 16.81 -34.03
CA LEU A 669 19.10 17.96 -33.50
C LEU A 669 19.93 18.66 -34.58
N VAL A 670 20.56 17.89 -35.48
CA VAL A 670 21.26 18.43 -36.67
C VAL A 670 20.28 19.12 -37.63
N GLN A 671 19.08 18.56 -37.84
CA GLN A 671 18.04 19.19 -38.66
C GLN A 671 17.52 20.49 -38.04
N ALA A 672 17.32 20.53 -36.72
CA ALA A 672 16.84 21.72 -36.00
C ALA A 672 17.86 22.86 -35.98
N LEU A 673 19.16 22.53 -36.07
CA LEU A 673 20.27 23.49 -36.12
C LEU A 673 20.61 23.98 -37.55
N GLY A 674 19.79 23.65 -38.56
CA GLY A 674 19.94 24.19 -39.92
C GLY A 674 20.54 23.24 -40.96
N GLY A 675 20.59 21.93 -40.69
CA GLY A 675 21.10 20.95 -41.65
C GLY A 675 22.63 20.99 -41.82
N GLU A 676 23.16 20.05 -42.62
CA GLU A 676 24.61 19.84 -42.81
C GLU A 676 25.33 21.09 -43.40
N ASP A 677 24.58 22.00 -44.03
CA ASP A 677 25.13 23.22 -44.65
C ASP A 677 25.43 24.33 -43.62
N ALA A 678 24.58 24.52 -42.59
CA ALA A 678 24.85 25.50 -41.52
C ALA A 678 25.95 25.03 -40.55
N ALA A 679 26.18 23.71 -40.47
CA ALA A 679 27.28 23.13 -39.69
C ALA A 679 28.64 23.23 -40.40
N ASN A 680 28.65 23.39 -41.73
CA ASN A 680 29.87 23.60 -42.52
C ASN A 680 30.25 25.09 -42.63
N GLU A 681 29.27 26.00 -42.69
CA GLU A 681 29.56 27.45 -42.80
C GLU A 681 30.23 28.03 -41.54
N ASP A 682 29.92 27.49 -40.36
CA ASP A 682 30.53 27.93 -39.09
C ASP A 682 31.94 27.34 -38.82
N LEU A 683 32.38 26.35 -39.63
CA LEU A 683 33.72 25.75 -39.52
C LEU A 683 34.83 26.62 -40.13
N GLU A 684 34.48 27.60 -40.96
CA GLU A 684 35.45 28.45 -41.65
C GLU A 684 35.70 29.79 -40.95
N GLU A 685 34.80 30.27 -40.09
CA GLU A 685 34.86 31.64 -39.53
C GLU A 685 35.42 31.75 -38.09
N SER A 686 35.55 30.62 -37.37
CA SER A 686 35.99 30.62 -35.95
C SER A 686 37.46 30.23 -35.77
N THR A 687 38.39 30.99 -36.35
CA THR A 687 39.82 30.90 -35.98
C THR A 687 40.44 32.28 -35.80
N PRO A 688 40.68 32.71 -34.54
CA PRO A 688 41.99 33.30 -34.20
C PRO A 688 42.45 32.90 -32.76
N PRO A 689 43.64 33.30 -32.25
CA PRO A 689 44.82 32.44 -32.21
C PRO A 689 45.36 32.17 -30.78
N SER A 690 46.27 31.18 -30.66
CA SER A 690 47.27 31.05 -29.56
C SER A 690 46.70 30.75 -28.14
N ARG A 691 47.20 29.83 -27.31
CA ARG A 691 48.54 29.24 -27.13
C ARG A 691 48.42 28.04 -26.15
N SER A 692 49.19 26.96 -26.41
CA SER A 692 49.99 26.16 -25.44
C SER A 692 49.40 25.84 -24.04
N ARG A 693 49.37 24.61 -23.51
CA ARG A 693 50.08 23.35 -23.76
C ARG A 693 49.41 22.27 -22.89
N ASN A 694 49.23 21.05 -23.41
CA ASN A 694 49.87 19.86 -22.83
C ASN A 694 49.78 18.62 -23.73
N LYS A 695 50.92 18.35 -24.38
CA LYS A 695 51.51 17.06 -24.73
C LYS A 695 50.57 15.97 -25.28
N ARG A 696 50.38 15.97 -26.61
CA ARG A 696 50.37 14.72 -27.36
C ARG A 696 51.77 14.12 -27.28
N ARG A 697 51.88 12.91 -26.74
CA ARG A 697 53.08 12.08 -26.92
C ARG A 697 53.24 11.82 -28.41
N SER A 698 54.51 11.80 -28.79
CA SER A 698 55.14 11.89 -30.11
C SER A 698 54.67 10.85 -31.12
N ASN A 699 55.00 11.12 -32.38
CA ASN A 699 55.30 10.12 -33.42
C ASN A 699 55.64 8.76 -32.78
N ALA A 700 54.82 7.76 -33.05
CA ALA A 700 55.21 6.38 -32.83
C ALA A 700 56.33 6.10 -33.84
N ASP A 701 57.56 6.01 -33.34
CA ASP A 701 58.70 5.53 -34.09
C ASP A 701 58.40 4.09 -34.55
N PRO A 702 58.28 3.83 -35.86
CA PRO A 702 57.98 2.49 -36.38
C PRO A 702 59.14 1.51 -36.20
N GLY A 703 60.31 1.96 -35.71
CA GLY A 703 61.45 1.11 -35.40
C GLY A 703 62.12 0.49 -36.64
N VAL A 704 62.01 1.16 -37.80
CA VAL A 704 62.56 0.71 -39.08
C VAL A 704 63.30 1.88 -39.75
N VAL A 705 64.54 1.63 -40.18
CA VAL A 705 65.37 2.60 -40.89
C VAL A 705 65.56 2.14 -42.33
N VAL A 706 65.46 3.08 -43.27
CA VAL A 706 65.73 2.84 -44.69
C VAL A 706 67.23 2.98 -44.93
N LYS A 707 67.85 2.01 -45.58
CA LYS A 707 69.30 1.99 -45.78
C LYS A 707 69.73 3.18 -46.65
N GLY A 708 70.47 4.13 -46.06
CA GLY A 708 71.08 5.26 -46.75
C GLY A 708 70.29 6.57 -46.79
N VAL A 709 69.11 6.67 -46.15
CA VAL A 709 68.33 7.93 -46.06
C VAL A 709 67.70 8.07 -44.67
N ASP A 710 67.99 9.20 -44.01
CA ASP A 710 67.38 9.56 -42.72
C ASP A 710 66.05 10.31 -42.91
N ASP A 711 65.12 10.15 -41.96
CA ASP A 711 63.84 10.88 -41.88
C ASP A 711 62.82 10.63 -43.03
N VAL A 712 62.78 9.40 -43.54
CA VAL A 712 61.72 8.95 -44.46
C VAL A 712 60.50 8.49 -43.66
N TRP A 713 59.29 8.92 -44.05
CA TRP A 713 58.05 8.46 -43.42
C TRP A 713 57.84 6.96 -43.70
N VAL A 714 58.01 6.13 -42.68
CA VAL A 714 57.86 4.66 -42.76
C VAL A 714 56.57 4.21 -42.08
N LYS A 715 55.86 3.27 -42.70
CA LYS A 715 54.63 2.66 -42.17
C LYS A 715 54.67 1.15 -42.30
N LEU A 716 54.31 0.42 -41.26
CA LEU A 716 54.20 -1.05 -41.30
C LEU A 716 52.92 -1.49 -42.03
N ALA A 717 53.04 -2.48 -42.92
CA ALA A 717 51.92 -2.98 -43.71
C ALA A 717 50.95 -3.83 -42.88
N ARG A 718 49.64 -3.56 -43.02
CA ARG A 718 48.58 -4.31 -42.32
C ARG A 718 48.32 -5.70 -42.89
N CYS A 719 48.78 -6.00 -44.12
CA CYS A 719 48.54 -7.28 -44.77
C CYS A 719 49.38 -8.42 -44.19
N CYS A 720 50.61 -8.14 -43.73
CA CYS A 720 51.52 -9.15 -43.18
C CYS A 720 51.98 -8.86 -41.74
N THR A 721 51.63 -7.68 -41.18
CA THR A 721 51.93 -7.28 -39.79
C THR A 721 53.33 -7.69 -39.34
N PRO A 722 54.38 -7.12 -39.97
CA PRO A 722 55.77 -7.51 -39.69
C PRO A 722 56.15 -7.11 -38.26
N VAL A 723 56.92 -7.96 -37.59
CA VAL A 723 57.48 -7.67 -36.24
C VAL A 723 59.00 -7.84 -36.28
N PRO A 724 59.75 -7.20 -35.35
CA PRO A 724 61.20 -7.33 -35.32
C PRO A 724 61.64 -8.80 -35.21
N GLY A 725 62.52 -9.20 -36.11
CA GLY A 725 62.96 -10.59 -36.29
C GLY A 725 62.44 -11.24 -37.59
N ASP A 726 61.38 -10.70 -38.19
CA ASP A 726 60.93 -11.09 -39.52
C ASP A 726 61.80 -10.43 -40.61
N PRO A 727 62.17 -11.10 -41.72
CA PRO A 727 62.83 -10.45 -42.85
C PRO A 727 61.87 -9.46 -43.53
N ILE A 728 62.29 -8.21 -43.71
CA ILE A 728 61.45 -7.11 -44.20
C ILE A 728 62.00 -6.46 -45.47
N ILE A 729 61.09 -5.90 -46.26
CA ILE A 729 61.38 -5.08 -47.44
C ILE A 729 60.48 -3.83 -47.43
N GLY A 730 60.97 -2.72 -47.97
CA GLY A 730 60.22 -1.47 -48.09
C GLY A 730 59.68 -1.28 -49.50
N PHE A 731 58.47 -0.74 -49.63
CA PHE A 731 57.87 -0.39 -50.91
C PHE A 731 57.36 1.06 -50.91
N VAL A 732 57.73 1.87 -51.91
CA VAL A 732 57.32 3.28 -52.01
C VAL A 732 55.89 3.40 -52.53
N THR A 733 54.98 3.85 -51.66
CA THR A 733 53.57 4.09 -52.01
C THR A 733 53.37 5.48 -52.65
N ARG A 734 52.33 5.66 -53.46
CA ARG A 734 51.96 6.97 -54.02
C ARG A 734 51.26 7.79 -52.93
N GLY A 735 52.02 8.54 -52.14
CA GLY A 735 51.49 9.55 -51.20
C GLY A 735 51.43 9.16 -49.72
N SER A 736 51.90 7.98 -49.31
CA SER A 736 51.90 7.56 -47.88
C SER A 736 53.25 7.07 -47.36
N GLY A 737 54.34 7.48 -48.00
CA GLY A 737 55.71 7.09 -47.63
C GLY A 737 56.06 5.65 -47.99
N VAL A 738 57.02 5.07 -47.26
CA VAL A 738 57.50 3.69 -47.45
C VAL A 738 56.65 2.72 -46.64
N SER A 739 56.02 1.76 -47.30
CA SER A 739 55.26 0.66 -46.67
C SER A 739 56.18 -0.54 -46.47
N VAL A 740 56.34 -1.01 -45.23
CA VAL A 740 57.21 -2.14 -44.89
C VAL A 740 56.41 -3.43 -44.91
N HIS A 741 56.83 -4.36 -45.76
CA HIS A 741 56.27 -5.69 -45.90
C HIS A 741 57.25 -6.75 -45.41
N ARG A 742 56.74 -7.93 -45.05
CA ARG A 742 57.59 -9.11 -44.83
C ARG A 742 58.04 -9.66 -46.19
N ALA A 743 59.27 -10.13 -46.29
CA ALA A 743 59.86 -10.59 -47.56
C ALA A 743 59.06 -11.73 -48.24
N ASP A 744 58.33 -12.54 -47.46
CA ASP A 744 57.50 -13.66 -47.90
C ASP A 744 55.99 -13.31 -48.02
N CYS A 745 55.62 -12.03 -47.97
CA CYS A 745 54.22 -11.60 -48.05
C CYS A 745 53.64 -11.82 -49.46
N VAL A 746 52.42 -12.34 -49.56
CA VAL A 746 51.70 -12.58 -50.83
C VAL A 746 51.63 -11.34 -51.72
N ASN A 747 51.46 -10.16 -51.13
CA ASN A 747 51.35 -8.91 -51.88
C ASN A 747 52.70 -8.47 -52.48
N VAL A 748 53.83 -8.93 -51.93
CA VAL A 748 55.16 -8.55 -52.42
C VAL A 748 55.37 -9.03 -53.85
N ASP A 749 54.82 -10.17 -54.26
CA ASP A 749 54.98 -10.68 -55.63
C ASP A 749 54.42 -9.72 -56.69
N SER A 750 53.25 -9.13 -56.41
CA SER A 750 52.66 -8.09 -57.26
C SER A 750 53.45 -6.77 -57.24
N LEU A 751 54.10 -6.46 -56.10
CA LEU A 751 54.90 -5.25 -55.92
C LEU A 751 56.31 -5.40 -56.56
N SER A 752 56.81 -6.63 -56.66
CA SER A 752 58.06 -7.00 -57.34
C SER A 752 58.04 -6.75 -58.84
N GLN A 753 56.87 -6.51 -59.44
CA GLN A 753 56.74 -6.05 -60.83
C GLN A 753 57.23 -4.59 -61.02
N GLN A 754 57.43 -3.84 -59.94
CA GLN A 754 57.95 -2.47 -59.94
C GLN A 754 59.23 -2.39 -59.09
N PRO A 755 60.35 -2.98 -59.56
CA PRO A 755 61.60 -3.05 -58.80
C PRO A 755 62.15 -1.67 -58.43
N GLU A 756 61.85 -0.64 -59.20
CA GLU A 756 62.26 0.75 -58.94
C GLU A 756 61.63 1.37 -57.68
N ARG A 757 60.62 0.72 -57.08
CA ARG A 757 59.92 1.16 -55.87
C ARG A 757 60.26 0.33 -54.64
N ILE A 758 61.14 -0.65 -54.75
CA ILE A 758 61.55 -1.52 -53.64
C ILE A 758 62.80 -0.95 -52.99
N LEU A 759 62.80 -0.84 -51.66
CA LEU A 759 63.96 -0.41 -50.88
C LEU A 759 64.33 -1.44 -49.82
N GLU A 760 65.63 -1.55 -49.58
CA GLU A 760 66.16 -2.28 -48.42
C GLU A 760 65.90 -1.49 -47.14
N VAL A 761 65.30 -2.15 -46.16
CA VAL A 761 64.95 -1.59 -44.85
C VAL A 761 65.42 -2.53 -43.75
N GLU A 762 65.90 -1.98 -42.64
CA GLU A 762 66.42 -2.74 -41.51
C GLU A 762 65.66 -2.37 -40.22
N TRP A 763 65.52 -3.35 -39.33
CA TRP A 763 64.91 -3.14 -38.02
C TRP A 763 65.88 -2.37 -37.10
N ALA A 764 65.41 -1.24 -36.58
CA ALA A 764 66.09 -0.47 -35.54
C ALA A 764 65.07 -0.11 -34.43
N PRO A 765 64.58 -1.10 -33.66
CA PRO A 765 63.53 -0.87 -32.67
C PRO A 765 64.04 0.00 -31.52
N THR A 766 63.35 1.11 -31.25
CA THR A 766 63.54 1.93 -30.04
C THR A 766 62.60 1.48 -28.93
N GLN A 767 62.87 1.86 -27.66
CA GLN A 767 62.04 1.50 -26.49
C GLN A 767 60.58 2.00 -26.59
N SER A 768 60.29 2.92 -27.50
CA SER A 768 58.95 3.47 -27.78
C SER A 768 58.21 2.77 -28.93
N SER A 769 58.84 1.80 -29.60
CA SER A 769 58.24 1.10 -30.74
C SER A 769 57.15 0.14 -30.24
N VAL A 770 55.97 0.16 -30.86
CA VAL A 770 54.86 -0.74 -30.52
C VAL A 770 54.40 -1.45 -31.78
N PHE A 771 54.32 -2.78 -31.72
CA PHE A 771 54.01 -3.64 -32.86
C PHE A 771 52.66 -4.34 -32.66
N LEU A 772 51.91 -4.53 -33.75
CA LEU A 772 50.64 -5.25 -33.75
C LEU A 772 50.89 -6.74 -33.98
N VAL A 773 50.39 -7.57 -33.05
CA VAL A 773 50.50 -9.02 -33.13
C VAL A 773 49.11 -9.64 -33.08
N ALA A 774 48.85 -10.60 -33.98
CA ALA A 774 47.67 -11.44 -33.93
C ALA A 774 48.07 -12.89 -33.61
N ILE A 775 47.45 -13.49 -32.59
CA ILE A 775 47.62 -14.90 -32.24
C ILE A 775 46.30 -15.65 -32.46
N GLN A 776 46.41 -16.92 -32.80
CA GLN A 776 45.30 -17.87 -32.86
C GLN A 776 45.52 -18.93 -31.78
N VAL A 777 44.49 -19.13 -30.98
CA VAL A 777 44.40 -20.08 -29.87
C VAL A 777 43.40 -21.15 -30.30
N GLU A 778 43.83 -22.40 -30.26
CA GLU A 778 43.01 -23.55 -30.56
C GLU A 778 42.87 -24.41 -29.30
N ALA A 779 41.62 -24.64 -28.90
CA ALA A 779 41.29 -25.21 -27.60
C ALA A 779 40.03 -26.06 -27.68
N LEU A 780 39.89 -27.01 -26.76
CA LEU A 780 38.65 -27.75 -26.56
C LEU A 780 37.66 -26.86 -25.78
N ASP A 781 36.47 -26.68 -26.34
CA ASP A 781 35.44 -25.82 -25.78
C ASP A 781 34.95 -26.36 -24.42
N ARG A 782 35.07 -25.52 -23.39
CA ARG A 782 34.64 -25.81 -22.03
C ARG A 782 34.12 -24.54 -21.37
N SER A 783 33.29 -24.72 -20.34
CA SER A 783 32.78 -23.60 -19.56
C SER A 783 33.91 -22.72 -19.05
N ARG A 784 33.84 -21.41 -19.33
CA ARG A 784 34.78 -20.36 -18.90
C ARG A 784 36.14 -20.32 -19.63
N LEU A 785 36.35 -21.10 -20.70
CA LEU A 785 37.59 -21.06 -21.48
C LEU A 785 37.97 -19.64 -21.94
N LEU A 786 37.03 -18.88 -22.50
CA LEU A 786 37.29 -17.51 -22.95
C LEU A 786 37.74 -16.60 -21.79
N SER A 787 37.11 -16.75 -20.62
CA SER A 787 37.47 -15.99 -19.42
C SER A 787 38.88 -16.29 -18.97
N ASP A 788 39.26 -17.58 -18.94
CA ASP A 788 40.59 -18.02 -18.54
C ASP A 788 41.67 -17.46 -19.48
N VAL A 789 41.44 -17.55 -20.79
CA VAL A 789 42.38 -17.02 -21.81
C VAL A 789 42.50 -15.50 -21.72
N THR A 790 41.39 -14.76 -21.59
CA THR A 790 41.45 -13.29 -21.43
C THR A 790 42.15 -12.87 -20.15
N ARG A 791 41.96 -13.60 -19.05
CA ARG A 791 42.61 -13.32 -17.76
C ARG A 791 44.12 -13.50 -17.87
N VAL A 792 44.58 -14.60 -18.47
CA VAL A 792 46.03 -14.83 -18.69
C VAL A 792 46.65 -13.75 -19.57
N LEU A 793 45.96 -13.32 -20.63
CA LEU A 793 46.43 -12.22 -21.48
C LEU A 793 46.50 -10.88 -20.72
N SER A 794 45.52 -10.58 -19.87
CA SER A 794 45.54 -9.39 -19.00
C SER A 794 46.62 -9.46 -17.92
N ASP A 795 46.86 -10.62 -17.30
CA ASP A 795 47.91 -10.83 -16.29
C ASP A 795 49.32 -10.62 -16.89
N GLN A 796 49.49 -10.92 -18.18
CA GLN A 796 50.73 -10.62 -18.93
C GLN A 796 50.84 -9.14 -19.37
N HIS A 797 49.94 -8.28 -18.90
CA HIS A 797 49.89 -6.85 -19.18
C HIS A 797 49.79 -6.52 -20.68
N VAL A 798 49.11 -7.39 -21.44
CA VAL A 798 48.91 -7.22 -22.88
C VAL A 798 47.59 -6.51 -23.15
N ASN A 799 47.62 -5.42 -23.91
CA ASN A 799 46.42 -4.68 -24.27
C ASN A 799 45.71 -5.33 -25.48
N ILE A 800 44.57 -5.99 -25.24
CA ILE A 800 43.78 -6.66 -26.28
C ILE A 800 43.01 -5.61 -27.08
N LEU A 801 43.33 -5.46 -28.37
CA LEU A 801 42.63 -4.56 -29.28
C LEU A 801 41.39 -5.20 -29.91
N SER A 802 41.47 -6.49 -30.22
CA SER A 802 40.34 -7.25 -30.74
C SER A 802 40.43 -8.72 -30.36
N ALA A 803 39.29 -9.35 -30.17
CA ALA A 803 39.14 -10.78 -29.94
C ALA A 803 37.98 -11.30 -30.79
N ALA A 804 38.19 -12.39 -31.52
CA ALA A 804 37.16 -13.08 -32.29
C ALA A 804 37.18 -14.56 -31.90
N VAL A 805 36.04 -15.11 -31.52
CA VAL A 805 35.93 -16.50 -31.04
C VAL A 805 34.93 -17.24 -31.91
N GLN A 806 35.32 -18.41 -32.40
CA GLN A 806 34.46 -19.29 -33.17
C GLN A 806 34.54 -20.70 -32.60
N THR A 807 33.40 -21.37 -32.48
CA THR A 807 33.33 -22.75 -32.00
C THR A 807 32.83 -23.64 -33.13
N SER A 808 33.63 -24.65 -33.50
CA SER A 808 33.25 -25.66 -34.49
C SER A 808 32.29 -26.70 -33.88
N ARG A 809 31.62 -27.48 -34.74
CA ARG A 809 30.72 -28.58 -34.33
C ARG A 809 31.43 -29.66 -33.52
N ASP A 810 32.73 -29.82 -33.73
CA ASP A 810 33.58 -30.80 -33.03
C ASP A 810 34.02 -30.33 -31.63
N ARG A 811 33.38 -29.27 -31.09
CA ARG A 811 33.73 -28.64 -29.80
C ARG A 811 35.16 -28.11 -29.75
N VAL A 812 35.69 -27.68 -30.88
CA VAL A 812 36.97 -26.97 -30.97
C VAL A 812 36.67 -25.47 -31.04
N ALA A 813 37.17 -24.72 -30.06
CA ALA A 813 37.15 -23.27 -30.03
C ALA A 813 38.42 -22.71 -30.68
N THR A 814 38.25 -21.94 -31.75
CA THR A 814 39.31 -21.17 -32.40
C THR A 814 39.12 -19.71 -32.03
N SER A 815 40.05 -19.17 -31.26
CA SER A 815 40.02 -17.79 -30.78
C SER A 815 41.19 -17.00 -31.37
N ARG A 816 40.90 -15.89 -32.04
CA ARG A 816 41.91 -14.97 -32.59
C ARG A 816 41.97 -13.71 -31.75
N PHE A 817 43.13 -13.40 -31.20
CA PHE A 817 43.39 -12.20 -30.40
C PHE A 817 44.40 -11.31 -31.12
N THR A 818 44.11 -10.01 -31.20
CA THR A 818 45.04 -8.99 -31.71
C THR A 818 45.39 -8.02 -30.61
N PHE A 819 46.67 -7.75 -30.40
CA PHE A 819 47.16 -6.86 -29.35
C PHE A 819 48.44 -6.12 -29.76
N GLU A 820 48.76 -5.07 -29.01
CA GLU A 820 49.97 -4.26 -29.15
C GLU A 820 51.07 -4.73 -28.21
N MET A 821 52.31 -4.79 -28.70
CA MET A 821 53.47 -5.27 -27.95
C MET A 821 54.75 -4.54 -28.36
N GLY A 822 55.56 -4.12 -27.39
CA GLY A 822 56.82 -3.42 -27.66
C GLY A 822 58.05 -4.34 -27.84
N ASP A 823 58.08 -5.50 -27.20
CA ASP A 823 59.24 -6.41 -27.22
C ASP A 823 58.89 -7.78 -27.82
N PRO A 824 59.54 -8.21 -28.93
CA PRO A 824 59.39 -9.55 -29.49
C PRO A 824 59.69 -10.70 -28.51
N LYS A 825 60.58 -10.51 -27.53
CA LYS A 825 60.90 -11.55 -26.52
C LYS A 825 59.73 -11.79 -25.57
N HIS A 826 58.86 -10.79 -25.38
CA HIS A 826 57.65 -10.91 -24.56
C HIS A 826 56.60 -11.80 -25.24
N LEU A 827 56.56 -11.84 -26.57
CA LEU A 827 55.60 -12.66 -27.32
C LEU A 827 55.73 -14.15 -27.01
N GLY A 828 56.96 -14.66 -26.91
CA GLY A 828 57.21 -16.06 -26.57
C GLY A 828 56.68 -16.42 -25.18
N HIS A 829 56.80 -15.51 -24.21
CA HIS A 829 56.27 -15.70 -22.86
C HIS A 829 54.75 -15.71 -22.85
N VAL A 830 54.12 -14.79 -23.59
CA VAL A 830 52.65 -14.73 -23.73
C VAL A 830 52.09 -16.00 -24.36
N LEU A 831 52.70 -16.49 -25.45
CA LEU A 831 52.28 -17.74 -26.11
C LEU A 831 52.39 -18.94 -25.16
N LYS A 832 53.47 -19.02 -24.38
CA LYS A 832 53.68 -20.08 -23.39
C LYS A 832 52.67 -20.02 -22.24
N ALA A 833 52.34 -18.82 -21.77
CA ALA A 833 51.34 -18.62 -20.71
C ALA A 833 49.95 -19.03 -21.17
N VAL A 834 49.54 -18.63 -22.38
CA VAL A 834 48.23 -19.02 -22.94
C VAL A 834 48.16 -20.53 -23.21
N ARG A 835 49.26 -21.15 -23.64
CA ARG A 835 49.33 -22.62 -23.79
C ARG A 835 49.21 -23.38 -22.46
N GLY A 836 49.49 -22.73 -21.33
CA GLY A 836 49.32 -23.30 -19.99
C GLY A 836 47.86 -23.33 -19.51
N VAL A 837 46.93 -22.70 -20.23
CA VAL A 837 45.50 -22.73 -19.90
C VAL A 837 44.95 -24.12 -20.21
N GLU A 838 44.32 -24.73 -19.21
CA GLU A 838 43.70 -26.05 -19.36
C GLU A 838 42.64 -26.04 -20.47
N GLY A 839 42.80 -26.94 -21.45
CA GLY A 839 41.94 -27.03 -22.63
C GLY A 839 42.54 -26.39 -23.89
N VAL A 840 43.56 -25.53 -23.78
CA VAL A 840 44.32 -25.02 -24.93
C VAL A 840 45.34 -26.06 -25.36
N TYR A 841 45.27 -26.53 -26.62
CA TYR A 841 46.23 -27.49 -27.15
C TYR A 841 47.24 -26.84 -28.10
N ASP A 842 46.86 -25.76 -28.81
CA ASP A 842 47.80 -25.02 -29.65
C ASP A 842 47.60 -23.50 -29.60
N VAL A 843 48.71 -22.77 -29.71
CA VAL A 843 48.74 -21.32 -29.81
C VAL A 843 49.90 -20.92 -30.71
N TYR A 844 49.60 -20.15 -31.75
CA TYR A 844 50.61 -19.63 -32.68
C TYR A 844 50.24 -18.23 -33.17
N ARG A 845 51.26 -17.48 -33.62
CA ARG A 845 51.08 -16.18 -34.27
C ARG A 845 50.48 -16.40 -35.65
N VAL A 846 49.38 -15.72 -35.96
CA VAL A 846 48.84 -15.75 -37.31
C VAL A 846 49.65 -14.84 -38.19
N THR A 847 50.28 -15.43 -39.20
CA THR A 847 50.96 -14.68 -40.24
C THR A 847 50.27 -14.96 -41.55
N SER A 848 50.11 -13.95 -42.40
CA SER A 848 49.52 -14.07 -43.74
C SER A 848 50.49 -14.73 -44.73
N ALA A 849 51.26 -15.71 -44.24
CA ALA A 849 52.32 -16.38 -44.98
C ALA A 849 51.74 -17.28 -46.06
N ARG A 850 52.55 -17.49 -47.10
CA ARG A 850 52.40 -18.56 -48.07
C ARG A 850 52.33 -19.90 -47.32
N ARG A 851 51.27 -20.70 -47.52
CA ARG A 851 51.36 -22.13 -47.17
C ARG A 851 52.39 -22.75 -48.13
N PRO A 852 53.36 -23.54 -47.64
CA PRO A 852 54.27 -24.27 -48.52
C PRO A 852 53.51 -25.20 -49.48
#